data_AF-M0NG91-F1
#
_entry.id   AF-M0NG91-F1
#
_cell.length_a   1.000
_cell.length_b   1.000
_cell.length_c   1.000
_cell.angle_alpha   90.00
_cell.angle_beta   90.00
_cell.angle_gamma   90.00
#
_symmetry.space_group_name_H-M   'P 1'
#
loop_
_entity.id
_entity.type
_entity.pdbx_description
1 polymer ?
#
loop_
_entity_poly.entity_id
_entity_poly.type
_entity_poly.pdbx_seq_one_letter_code
_entity_poly.pdbx_strand_id
1 'polypeptide(L)'
;MVPSLARADAQFFEVLRQNAQFGTSGRSVAGWHVDFEEVADGPLAVLRESDRTPTIAVRINDAFGDLRAEYRKDTAWLLAELARAVDLRIIATGRWQRRLVRQYREHLPAVSEQCSAGLSENNITQRVETARDVLDPDGRKVRILHQLADEASETLSYTELYALHQTTKGAVRQCLTTSDDSLAELGLVETFSRMGENGNAVELLAAGRNLLDRLDSEIGRQQRLEAVVSESGNPSDDSRVSPPAREGRHRPTAEAEACCAERGGGSGGGAGAAPDRHRLPFHHQVRSAARHRYAAAAGSGTDGGITLVDHPIGVKDDRGEPHWYYDHEADRLLVGGEYDDPMQWWVCIALALANARTFRHVLTPDRFESGKLGDLLANHADLLRNSRCLGYLKDADATAEDYTDALLEAAEDLSELTQDLHRENYEDCNRFRADILREAQGLAGTIVHLLDLADVDVVREARIPRFSRDFGKNQQADLAETLSVGASIQSRYGESTAYRQLLESREDKRESAIPPTVDADDPFGELIGSFVVVGKSVDQLADPLRRRLSNREIHEDAPEFSVPIPVEEAPDRSQTAQAVQVMCRQKSIRPTRAATSMLAALTGTPYDAARALHNLASETKAPGRTLRLDEVRYGLSALKPTRLLSEMGKPALSKIVHARSGMVSRLSSLPVSCLRWGNQPSRRSFTRC
;
A
#
# COMPACT_ATOMS: atom_id res chain seq x y z
N MET A 1 45.91 -11.20 -40.10
CA MET A 1 44.93 -10.20 -39.64
C MET A 1 44.55 -10.54 -38.19
N VAL A 2 45.49 -10.36 -37.24
CA VAL A 2 45.43 -10.88 -35.86
C VAL A 2 46.04 -9.94 -34.80
N PRO A 3 47.14 -9.17 -35.07
CA PRO A 3 47.82 -8.39 -34.03
C PRO A 3 47.02 -7.27 -33.34
N SER A 4 45.85 -6.86 -33.86
CA SER A 4 45.06 -5.77 -33.28
C SER A 4 44.22 -6.20 -32.08
N LEU A 5 43.71 -7.44 -32.04
CA LEU A 5 42.86 -7.94 -30.95
C LEU A 5 43.64 -8.05 -29.64
N ALA A 6 44.76 -8.78 -29.64
CA ALA A 6 45.62 -8.91 -28.46
C ALA A 6 46.16 -7.58 -27.91
N ARG A 7 46.21 -6.53 -28.76
CA ARG A 7 46.61 -5.17 -28.34
C ARG A 7 45.46 -4.40 -27.70
N ALA A 8 44.23 -4.58 -28.20
CA ALA A 8 43.02 -4.04 -27.61
C ALA A 8 42.71 -4.70 -26.25
N ASP A 9 42.85 -6.03 -26.14
CA ASP A 9 42.65 -6.76 -24.88
C ASP A 9 43.65 -6.31 -23.81
N ALA A 10 44.93 -6.15 -24.17
CA ALA A 10 45.95 -5.64 -23.26
C ALA A 10 45.65 -4.21 -22.79
N GLN A 11 45.16 -3.33 -23.68
CA GLN A 11 44.73 -1.98 -23.31
C GLN A 11 43.47 -1.98 -22.44
N PHE A 12 42.52 -2.89 -22.68
CA PHE A 12 41.31 -3.05 -21.89
C PHE A 12 41.61 -3.50 -20.46
N PHE A 13 42.48 -4.50 -20.27
CA PHE A 13 42.90 -4.94 -18.93
C PHE A 13 43.75 -3.90 -18.20
N GLU A 14 44.59 -3.13 -18.90
CA GLU A 14 45.33 -2.02 -18.29
C GLU A 14 44.38 -0.87 -17.86
N VAL A 15 43.39 -0.52 -18.69
CA VAL A 15 42.35 0.47 -18.33
C VAL A 15 41.49 -0.02 -17.15
N LEU A 16 41.14 -1.31 -17.07
CA LEU A 16 40.48 -1.87 -15.89
C LEU A 16 41.37 -1.82 -14.64
N ARG A 17 42.66 -2.17 -14.77
CA ARG A 17 43.65 -2.11 -13.69
C ARG A 17 43.85 -0.68 -13.17
N GLN A 18 43.79 0.31 -14.05
CA GLN A 18 43.86 1.73 -13.68
C GLN A 18 42.56 2.22 -13.03
N ASN A 19 41.39 1.85 -13.58
CA ASN A 19 40.10 2.21 -12.98
C ASN A 19 39.92 1.62 -11.57
N ALA A 20 40.40 0.41 -11.32
CA ALA A 20 40.37 -0.24 -10.00
C ALA A 20 41.28 0.43 -8.94
N GLN A 21 42.01 1.49 -9.27
CA GLN A 21 42.82 2.28 -8.32
C GLN A 21 42.17 3.62 -7.94
N PHE A 22 41.21 4.13 -8.72
CA PHE A 22 40.47 5.35 -8.36
C PHE A 22 39.63 5.11 -7.09
N GLY A 23 39.61 6.10 -6.18
CA GLY A 23 38.93 5.97 -4.88
C GLY A 23 39.66 5.12 -3.83
N THR A 24 40.83 4.55 -4.13
CA THR A 24 41.66 3.89 -3.11
C THR A 24 42.58 4.89 -2.40
N SER A 25 42.84 4.68 -1.10
CA SER A 25 43.70 5.55 -0.28
C SER A 25 45.21 5.38 -0.54
N GLY A 26 45.59 4.54 -1.51
CA GLY A 26 46.96 4.34 -1.96
C GLY A 26 47.31 5.20 -3.17
N ARG A 27 48.60 5.48 -3.39
CA ARG A 27 49.05 6.20 -4.58
C ARG A 27 48.83 5.38 -5.85
N SER A 28 48.25 6.01 -6.86
CA SER A 28 48.15 5.48 -8.22
C SER A 28 49.54 5.25 -8.85
N VAL A 29 49.64 4.36 -9.84
CA VAL A 29 50.89 4.11 -10.60
C VAL A 29 51.44 5.38 -11.28
N ALA A 30 50.59 6.37 -11.56
CA ALA A 30 51.00 7.66 -12.12
C ALA A 30 51.58 8.63 -11.08
N GLY A 31 51.43 8.36 -9.77
CA GLY A 31 51.95 9.18 -8.67
C GLY A 31 51.07 10.33 -8.20
N TRP A 32 49.89 10.52 -8.80
CA TRP A 32 48.95 11.60 -8.47
C TRP A 32 47.93 11.13 -7.43
N HIS A 33 47.61 12.02 -6.49
CA HIS A 33 46.30 12.03 -5.84
C HIS A 33 45.35 12.70 -6.83
N VAL A 34 44.30 12.00 -7.24
CA VAL A 34 43.25 12.54 -8.11
C VAL A 34 42.09 12.92 -7.19
N ASP A 35 41.72 14.19 -7.17
CA ASP A 35 40.64 14.67 -6.32
C ASP A 35 39.26 14.23 -6.88
N PHE A 36 38.21 14.23 -6.07
CA PHE A 36 36.87 13.84 -6.52
C PHE A 36 36.34 14.74 -7.64
N GLU A 37 36.71 16.03 -7.63
CA GLU A 37 36.38 16.97 -8.71
C GLU A 37 37.12 16.61 -10.02
N GLU A 38 38.38 16.16 -9.96
CA GLU A 38 39.17 15.78 -11.13
C GLU A 38 38.62 14.53 -11.86
N VAL A 39 37.77 13.74 -11.21
CA VAL A 39 37.05 12.62 -11.85
C VAL A 39 36.09 13.12 -12.95
N ALA A 40 35.49 14.30 -12.75
CA ALA A 40 34.55 14.91 -13.70
C ALA A 40 35.25 15.43 -14.98
N ASP A 41 36.44 16.04 -14.81
CA ASP A 41 37.21 16.64 -15.91
C ASP A 41 38.20 15.66 -16.56
N GLY A 42 38.55 14.56 -15.89
CA GLY A 42 39.41 13.49 -16.41
C GLY A 42 38.62 12.36 -17.08
N PRO A 43 38.43 11.20 -16.41
CA PRO A 43 37.85 10.00 -17.03
C PRO A 43 36.40 10.19 -17.51
N LEU A 44 35.59 11.00 -16.83
CA LEU A 44 34.21 11.27 -17.27
C LEU A 44 34.15 12.18 -18.50
N ALA A 45 35.10 13.11 -18.69
CA ALA A 45 35.19 13.91 -19.91
C ALA A 45 35.48 13.03 -21.14
N VAL A 46 36.38 12.04 -21.02
CA VAL A 46 36.68 11.08 -22.09
C VAL A 46 35.46 10.23 -22.48
N LEU A 47 34.57 9.93 -21.53
CA LEU A 47 33.30 9.24 -21.81
C LEU A 47 32.25 10.17 -22.44
N ARG A 48 32.19 11.45 -22.05
CA ARG A 48 31.30 12.46 -22.63
C ARG A 48 31.60 12.75 -24.11
N GLU A 49 32.87 12.74 -24.49
CA GLU A 49 33.33 12.91 -25.89
C GLU A 49 33.30 11.61 -26.73
N SER A 50 32.64 10.55 -26.25
CA SER A 50 32.58 9.25 -26.95
C SER A 50 31.31 9.07 -27.78
N ASP A 51 31.46 8.58 -29.01
CA ASP A 51 30.35 8.14 -29.89
C ASP A 51 29.48 6.98 -29.30
N ARG A 52 29.82 6.48 -28.11
CA ARG A 52 29.14 5.36 -27.44
C ARG A 52 28.96 5.62 -25.95
N THR A 53 27.74 5.94 -25.54
CA THR A 53 27.33 5.92 -24.13
C THR A 53 27.30 4.47 -23.61
N PRO A 54 28.12 4.08 -22.61
CA PRO A 54 28.03 2.75 -22.02
C PRO A 54 26.87 2.68 -21.02
N THR A 55 26.29 1.50 -20.82
CA THR A 55 25.40 1.22 -19.67
C THR A 55 26.25 0.78 -18.49
N ILE A 56 26.12 1.42 -17.34
CA ILE A 56 26.78 1.02 -16.08
C ILE A 56 25.70 0.68 -15.05
N ALA A 57 25.77 -0.52 -14.47
CA ALA A 57 24.90 -0.94 -13.38
C ALA A 57 25.65 -0.83 -12.04
N VAL A 58 25.13 -0.03 -11.11
CA VAL A 58 25.67 0.09 -9.74
C VAL A 58 24.67 -0.52 -8.77
N ARG A 59 25.11 -1.49 -7.95
CA ARG A 59 24.28 -2.07 -6.90
C ARG A 59 24.47 -1.28 -5.60
N ILE A 60 23.37 -0.90 -4.96
CA ILE A 60 23.34 -0.29 -3.62
C ILE A 60 22.63 -1.23 -2.65
N ASN A 61 23.21 -1.39 -1.47
CA ASN A 61 22.77 -2.24 -0.35
C ASN A 61 23.09 -1.53 0.98
N ASP A 62 22.77 -2.15 2.13
CA ASP A 62 22.89 -1.51 3.44
C ASP A 62 24.29 -1.05 3.83
N ALA A 63 25.34 -1.66 3.26
CA ALA A 63 26.72 -1.20 3.42
C ALA A 63 26.93 0.26 2.95
N PHE A 64 26.07 0.80 2.07
CA PHE A 64 26.03 2.23 1.74
C PHE A 64 25.41 3.08 2.86
N GLY A 65 24.44 2.54 3.62
CA GLY A 65 23.87 3.19 4.79
C GLY A 65 24.81 3.22 5.98
N ASP A 66 25.59 2.15 6.17
CA ASP A 66 26.61 2.03 7.23
C ASP A 66 27.85 2.93 7.00
N LEU A 67 27.97 3.59 5.83
CA LEU A 67 28.98 4.64 5.59
C LEU A 67 28.69 5.92 6.39
N ARG A 68 29.75 6.65 6.76
CA ARG A 68 29.65 7.98 7.36
C ARG A 68 28.93 8.97 6.43
N ALA A 69 28.22 9.94 7.01
CA ALA A 69 27.34 10.86 6.28
C ALA A 69 28.04 11.66 5.15
N GLU A 70 29.33 11.97 5.30
CA GLU A 70 30.21 12.55 4.28
C GLU A 70 30.32 11.65 3.04
N TYR A 71 30.90 10.45 3.19
CA TYR A 71 31.06 9.48 2.09
C TYR A 71 29.74 9.08 1.40
N ARG A 72 28.60 9.10 2.10
CA ARG A 72 27.28 8.89 1.49
C ARG A 72 26.89 10.02 0.52
N LYS A 73 27.23 11.27 0.84
CA LYS A 73 27.03 12.44 -0.04
C LYS A 73 27.97 12.41 -1.23
N ASP A 74 29.26 12.14 -1.00
CA ASP A 74 30.30 12.08 -2.04
C ASP A 74 29.97 11.00 -3.09
N THR A 75 29.53 9.83 -2.62
CA THR A 75 29.10 8.72 -3.47
C THR A 75 27.83 9.08 -4.25
N ALA A 76 26.86 9.76 -3.63
CA ALA A 76 25.65 10.21 -4.34
C ALA A 76 25.96 11.27 -5.42
N TRP A 77 26.90 12.18 -5.14
CA TRP A 77 27.40 13.16 -6.12
C TRP A 77 28.16 12.48 -7.27
N LEU A 78 29.04 11.52 -6.98
CA LEU A 78 29.77 10.76 -7.99
C LEU A 78 28.81 10.01 -8.94
N LEU A 79 27.73 9.43 -8.40
CA LEU A 79 26.67 8.80 -9.20
C LEU A 79 25.94 9.80 -10.11
N ALA A 80 25.74 11.05 -9.68
CA ALA A 80 25.18 12.09 -10.55
C ALA A 80 26.14 12.49 -11.68
N GLU A 81 27.44 12.68 -11.39
CA GLU A 81 28.41 13.02 -12.44
C GLU A 81 28.66 11.87 -13.43
N LEU A 82 28.63 10.61 -12.96
CA LEU A 82 28.58 9.41 -13.79
C LEU A 82 27.36 9.43 -14.74
N ALA A 83 26.17 9.70 -14.21
CA ALA A 83 24.93 9.74 -14.99
C ALA A 83 24.89 10.84 -16.08
N ARG A 84 25.82 11.80 -16.04
CA ARG A 84 26.03 12.81 -17.11
C ARG A 84 26.92 12.29 -18.26
N ALA A 85 27.49 11.10 -18.14
CA ALA A 85 28.38 10.48 -19.13
C ALA A 85 27.94 9.06 -19.56
N VAL A 86 27.13 8.36 -18.76
CA VAL A 86 26.78 6.94 -18.96
C VAL A 86 25.27 6.68 -18.73
N ASP A 87 24.72 5.61 -19.32
CA ASP A 87 23.40 5.07 -18.97
C ASP A 87 23.52 4.36 -17.61
N LEU A 88 23.43 5.17 -16.54
CA LEU A 88 23.59 4.70 -15.17
C LEU A 88 22.30 4.06 -14.66
N ARG A 89 22.38 2.79 -14.25
CA ARG A 89 21.27 2.01 -13.68
C ARG A 89 21.59 1.65 -12.24
N ILE A 90 20.91 2.30 -11.31
CA ILE A 90 21.02 2.01 -9.88
C ILE A 90 20.12 0.80 -9.57
N ILE A 91 20.72 -0.29 -9.11
CA ILE A 91 20.05 -1.50 -8.65
C ILE A 91 20.07 -1.49 -7.12
N ALA A 92 18.96 -1.08 -6.52
CA ALA A 92 18.80 -1.04 -5.07
C ALA A 92 17.46 -1.66 -4.67
N THR A 93 17.29 -2.03 -3.40
CA THR A 93 16.00 -2.51 -2.86
C THR A 93 14.94 -1.41 -2.91
N GLY A 94 13.66 -1.77 -2.86
CA GLY A 94 12.57 -0.79 -2.96
C GLY A 94 12.48 0.19 -1.79
N ARG A 95 13.21 -0.05 -0.69
CA ARG A 95 13.53 0.93 0.35
C ARG A 95 14.59 1.93 -0.14
N TRP A 96 15.79 1.44 -0.47
CA TRP A 96 16.91 2.29 -0.89
C TRP A 96 16.59 3.16 -2.11
N GLN A 97 15.81 2.66 -3.08
CA GLN A 97 15.30 3.46 -4.20
C GLN A 97 14.57 4.74 -3.75
N ARG A 98 13.78 4.69 -2.66
CA ARG A 98 13.05 5.85 -2.12
C ARG A 98 13.92 6.76 -1.28
N ARG A 99 14.81 6.22 -0.45
CA ARG A 99 15.79 7.02 0.31
C ARG A 99 16.65 7.85 -0.65
N LEU A 100 17.15 7.25 -1.74
CA LEU A 100 17.90 7.96 -2.79
C LEU A 100 17.08 9.07 -3.48
N VAL A 101 15.81 8.80 -3.81
CA VAL A 101 14.92 9.78 -4.49
C VAL A 101 14.40 10.90 -3.55
N ARG A 102 14.39 10.69 -2.24
CA ARG A 102 13.93 11.68 -1.24
C ARG A 102 15.08 12.38 -0.53
N GLN A 103 15.91 11.64 0.21
CA GLN A 103 16.96 12.15 1.09
C GLN A 103 18.17 12.68 0.30
N TYR A 104 18.59 11.96 -0.75
CA TYR A 104 19.75 12.33 -1.57
C TYR A 104 19.39 13.17 -2.80
N ARG A 105 18.16 13.69 -2.88
CA ARG A 105 17.61 14.34 -4.08
C ARG A 105 18.39 15.57 -4.55
N GLU A 106 19.01 16.30 -3.64
CA GLU A 106 19.85 17.46 -3.98
C GLU A 106 21.15 17.03 -4.67
N HIS A 107 21.69 15.86 -4.30
CA HIS A 107 22.87 15.24 -4.91
C HIS A 107 22.51 14.37 -6.13
N LEU A 108 21.28 13.85 -6.23
CA LEU A 108 20.77 12.99 -7.31
C LEU A 108 19.52 13.59 -8.00
N PRO A 109 19.63 14.78 -8.65
CA PRO A 109 18.47 15.57 -9.08
C PRO A 109 17.65 15.02 -10.25
N ALA A 110 18.10 13.95 -10.91
CA ALA A 110 17.60 13.51 -12.23
C ALA A 110 17.20 12.02 -12.35
N VAL A 111 17.05 11.29 -11.24
CA VAL A 111 16.62 9.87 -11.27
C VAL A 111 15.21 9.75 -11.87
N SER A 112 15.07 9.06 -13.02
CA SER A 112 13.75 8.81 -13.62
C SER A 112 13.68 7.48 -14.38
N GLU A 113 12.72 6.63 -14.02
CA GLU A 113 12.40 5.41 -14.77
C GLU A 113 11.61 5.75 -16.06
N GLN A 114 12.29 5.83 -17.21
CA GLN A 114 11.66 6.14 -18.50
C GLN A 114 12.27 5.38 -19.68
N CYS A 115 11.42 4.71 -20.49
CA CYS A 115 11.67 4.36 -21.91
C CYS A 115 10.38 3.78 -22.57
N SER A 116 10.15 4.03 -23.87
CA SER A 116 8.92 3.73 -24.65
C SER A 116 8.79 2.24 -25.10
N ALA A 117 7.77 1.73 -25.85
CA ALA A 117 6.58 2.27 -26.54
C ALA A 117 5.49 1.16 -26.77
N GLY A 118 4.31 1.46 -27.38
CA GLY A 118 3.40 0.44 -27.99
C GLY A 118 1.88 0.64 -27.84
N LEU A 119 1.03 0.13 -28.77
CA LEU A 119 -0.46 0.23 -28.88
C LEU A 119 -1.18 -1.10 -28.54
N SER A 120 -2.49 -1.25 -28.20
CA SER A 120 -3.70 -0.39 -27.97
C SER A 120 -4.24 -0.62 -26.52
N GLU A 121 -5.34 -0.10 -25.92
CA GLU A 121 -6.62 0.59 -26.25
C GLU A 121 -7.87 -0.30 -26.55
N ASN A 122 -8.88 -0.31 -25.65
CA ASN A 122 -10.32 -0.66 -25.88
C ASN A 122 -11.25 -0.34 -24.66
N ASN A 123 -12.59 -0.31 -24.81
CA ASN A 123 -13.56 0.45 -23.96
C ASN A 123 -14.46 -0.34 -22.94
N ILE A 124 -14.74 0.23 -21.75
CA ILE A 124 -15.61 -0.32 -20.68
C ILE A 124 -17.10 -0.39 -21.04
N THR A 125 -17.71 0.69 -21.53
CA THR A 125 -19.19 0.70 -21.71
C THR A 125 -19.65 -0.39 -22.68
N GLN A 126 -18.86 -0.60 -23.73
CA GLN A 126 -19.06 -1.66 -24.70
C GLN A 126 -18.86 -3.05 -24.07
N ARG A 127 -17.84 -3.25 -23.22
CA ARG A 127 -17.67 -4.50 -22.44
C ARG A 127 -18.86 -4.78 -21.52
N VAL A 128 -19.41 -3.78 -20.84
CA VAL A 128 -20.57 -3.95 -19.94
C VAL A 128 -21.84 -4.31 -20.71
N GLU A 129 -22.05 -3.74 -21.90
CA GLU A 129 -23.20 -4.10 -22.75
C GLU A 129 -23.02 -5.49 -23.39
N THR A 130 -21.85 -5.80 -23.96
CA THR A 130 -21.54 -7.15 -24.46
C THR A 130 -21.62 -8.22 -23.36
N ALA A 131 -21.13 -7.93 -22.15
CA ALA A 131 -21.27 -8.85 -21.02
C ALA A 131 -22.72 -9.05 -20.59
N ARG A 132 -23.52 -7.98 -20.57
CA ARG A 132 -24.95 -8.04 -20.22
C ARG A 132 -25.77 -8.86 -21.23
N ASP A 133 -25.39 -8.83 -22.50
CA ASP A 133 -26.06 -9.62 -23.56
C ASP A 133 -25.62 -11.10 -23.58
N VAL A 134 -24.51 -11.45 -22.90
CA VAL A 134 -23.88 -12.79 -22.89
C VAL A 134 -24.05 -13.52 -21.54
N LEU A 135 -24.20 -12.80 -20.43
CA LEU A 135 -24.23 -13.38 -19.09
C LEU A 135 -25.65 -13.57 -18.54
N ASP A 136 -25.98 -14.83 -18.26
CA ASP A 136 -27.10 -15.25 -17.42
C ASP A 136 -27.02 -14.58 -16.02
N PRO A 137 -28.01 -13.76 -15.61
CA PRO A 137 -28.03 -13.07 -14.32
C PRO A 137 -27.98 -13.99 -13.09
N ASP A 138 -28.66 -15.14 -13.13
CA ASP A 138 -28.64 -16.14 -12.04
C ASP A 138 -27.43 -17.11 -12.16
N GLY A 139 -26.68 -16.96 -13.24
CA GLY A 139 -25.58 -17.83 -13.65
C GLY A 139 -24.37 -17.77 -12.72
N ARG A 140 -23.59 -18.86 -12.72
CA ARG A 140 -22.37 -18.97 -11.88
C ARG A 140 -21.37 -17.82 -12.10
N LYS A 141 -21.30 -17.29 -13.34
CA LYS A 141 -20.44 -16.15 -13.69
C LYS A 141 -20.80 -14.89 -12.90
N VAL A 142 -22.08 -14.53 -12.80
CA VAL A 142 -22.53 -13.37 -12.01
C VAL A 142 -22.39 -13.61 -10.51
N ARG A 143 -22.63 -14.83 -10.04
CA ARG A 143 -22.39 -15.22 -8.64
C ARG A 143 -20.93 -15.05 -8.18
N ILE A 144 -19.96 -15.37 -9.05
CA ILE A 144 -18.53 -15.13 -8.79
C ILE A 144 -18.24 -13.62 -8.70
N LEU A 145 -18.91 -12.79 -9.52
CA LEU A 145 -18.76 -11.34 -9.45
C LEU A 145 -19.30 -10.79 -8.12
N HIS A 146 -20.46 -11.25 -7.63
CA HIS A 146 -20.95 -10.88 -6.28
C HIS A 146 -19.97 -11.31 -5.18
N GLN A 147 -19.51 -12.55 -5.19
CA GLN A 147 -18.54 -13.06 -4.20
C GLN A 147 -17.22 -12.25 -4.18
N LEU A 148 -16.77 -11.76 -5.33
CA LEU A 148 -15.64 -10.82 -5.39
C LEU A 148 -16.02 -9.41 -4.90
N ALA A 149 -17.24 -8.95 -5.17
CA ALA A 149 -17.71 -7.62 -4.79
C ALA A 149 -18.01 -7.48 -3.28
N ASP A 150 -18.35 -8.57 -2.62
CA ASP A 150 -18.62 -8.66 -1.17
C ASP A 150 -17.31 -8.67 -0.34
N GLU A 151 -16.19 -9.15 -0.91
CA GLU A 151 -14.88 -9.10 -0.25
C GLU A 151 -14.32 -7.66 -0.25
N ALA A 152 -13.85 -7.20 0.92
CA ALA A 152 -13.28 -5.84 1.11
C ALA A 152 -11.98 -5.57 0.32
N SER A 153 -11.47 -6.58 -0.38
CA SER A 153 -10.32 -6.60 -1.28
C SER A 153 -10.69 -6.51 -2.76
N GLU A 154 -11.98 -6.64 -3.12
CA GLU A 154 -12.45 -6.93 -4.47
C GLU A 154 -11.74 -8.15 -5.14
N THR A 155 -11.13 -9.05 -4.35
CA THR A 155 -10.14 -10.06 -4.80
C THR A 155 -10.23 -11.40 -4.03
N LEU A 156 -10.23 -12.53 -4.75
CA LEU A 156 -10.15 -13.89 -4.19
C LEU A 156 -9.08 -14.75 -4.89
N SER A 157 -8.44 -15.66 -4.17
CA SER A 157 -7.60 -16.71 -4.77
C SER A 157 -8.47 -17.77 -5.46
N TYR A 158 -7.89 -18.49 -6.42
CA TYR A 158 -8.55 -19.67 -7.00
C TYR A 158 -8.86 -20.74 -5.94
N THR A 159 -8.09 -20.83 -4.85
CA THR A 159 -8.32 -21.80 -3.77
C THR A 159 -9.57 -21.46 -2.97
N GLU A 160 -9.77 -20.19 -2.62
CA GLU A 160 -10.98 -19.70 -1.95
C GLU A 160 -12.21 -19.86 -2.87
N LEU A 161 -12.08 -19.51 -4.16
CA LEU A 161 -13.15 -19.73 -5.17
C LEU A 161 -13.48 -21.22 -5.40
N TYR A 162 -12.53 -22.14 -5.24
CA TYR A 162 -12.81 -23.58 -5.26
C TYR A 162 -13.52 -24.04 -3.97
N ALA A 163 -13.25 -23.44 -2.82
CA ALA A 163 -13.91 -23.78 -1.56
C ALA A 163 -15.37 -23.26 -1.51
N LEU A 164 -15.60 -22.06 -2.06
CA LEU A 164 -16.92 -21.41 -2.18
C LEU A 164 -17.86 -22.09 -3.21
N HIS A 165 -17.40 -23.11 -3.94
CA HIS A 165 -18.16 -23.78 -4.99
C HIS A 165 -18.07 -25.30 -4.91
N GLN A 166 -19.19 -25.97 -4.64
CA GLN A 166 -19.36 -27.44 -4.66
C GLN A 166 -19.32 -28.00 -6.11
N THR A 167 -18.26 -27.72 -6.86
CA THR A 167 -18.13 -28.04 -8.29
C THR A 167 -16.68 -28.42 -8.65
N THR A 168 -16.44 -28.90 -9.87
CA THR A 168 -15.08 -29.23 -10.30
C THR A 168 -14.23 -27.98 -10.50
N LYS A 169 -12.94 -28.04 -10.15
CA LYS A 169 -11.96 -26.95 -10.37
C LYS A 169 -11.93 -26.46 -11.82
N GLY A 170 -12.18 -27.36 -12.78
CA GLY A 170 -12.32 -27.04 -14.20
C GLY A 170 -13.51 -26.14 -14.53
N ALA A 171 -14.67 -26.35 -13.91
CA ALA A 171 -15.86 -25.52 -14.16
C ALA A 171 -15.68 -24.07 -13.67
N VAL A 172 -14.94 -23.87 -12.59
CA VAL A 172 -14.57 -22.53 -12.09
C VAL A 172 -13.55 -21.87 -13.04
N ARG A 173 -12.51 -22.60 -13.47
CA ARG A 173 -11.56 -22.13 -14.51
C ARG A 173 -12.25 -21.74 -15.81
N GLN A 174 -13.23 -22.51 -16.27
CA GLN A 174 -13.99 -22.22 -17.49
C GLN A 174 -14.78 -20.91 -17.38
N CYS A 175 -15.37 -20.61 -16.21
CA CYS A 175 -16.04 -19.33 -15.98
C CYS A 175 -15.06 -18.14 -16.00
N LEU A 176 -13.83 -18.35 -15.51
CA LEU A 176 -12.82 -17.30 -15.33
C LEU A 176 -12.00 -16.99 -16.59
N THR A 177 -11.44 -18.00 -17.25
CA THR A 177 -10.43 -17.83 -18.32
C THR A 177 -10.50 -18.82 -19.49
N THR A 178 -11.32 -19.87 -19.43
CA THR A 178 -11.26 -21.00 -20.40
C THR A 178 -12.53 -21.13 -21.27
N SER A 179 -13.19 -20.01 -21.56
CA SER A 179 -14.27 -19.93 -22.54
C SER A 179 -14.28 -18.56 -23.21
N ASP A 180 -14.73 -18.50 -24.45
CA ASP A 180 -14.86 -17.30 -25.29
C ASP A 180 -15.74 -16.21 -24.64
N ASP A 181 -16.64 -16.61 -23.73
CA ASP A 181 -17.50 -15.74 -22.92
C ASP A 181 -16.99 -15.57 -21.46
N SER A 182 -15.73 -15.85 -21.17
CA SER A 182 -15.21 -15.89 -19.79
C SER A 182 -15.08 -14.50 -19.16
N LEU A 183 -15.12 -14.44 -17.82
CA LEU A 183 -15.10 -13.17 -17.07
C LEU A 183 -13.84 -12.34 -17.36
N ALA A 184 -12.71 -12.97 -17.68
CA ALA A 184 -11.48 -12.30 -18.08
C ALA A 184 -11.52 -11.76 -19.52
N GLU A 185 -12.06 -12.50 -20.49
CA GLU A 185 -12.17 -12.02 -21.88
C GLU A 185 -13.21 -10.90 -22.04
N LEU A 186 -14.32 -10.98 -21.29
CA LEU A 186 -15.28 -9.87 -21.14
C LEU A 186 -14.67 -8.65 -20.39
N GLY A 187 -13.49 -8.79 -19.79
CA GLY A 187 -12.80 -7.73 -19.05
C GLY A 187 -13.51 -7.28 -17.78
N LEU A 188 -14.23 -8.20 -17.12
CA LEU A 188 -14.97 -7.97 -15.87
C LEU A 188 -14.12 -8.29 -14.64
N VAL A 189 -13.16 -9.21 -14.77
CA VAL A 189 -12.14 -9.54 -13.79
C VAL A 189 -10.75 -9.57 -14.43
N GLU A 190 -9.71 -9.38 -13.64
CA GLU A 190 -8.32 -9.66 -14.01
C GLU A 190 -7.82 -10.88 -13.23
N THR A 191 -7.14 -11.81 -13.91
CA THR A 191 -6.47 -12.94 -13.26
C THR A 191 -4.97 -12.76 -13.26
N PHE A 192 -4.34 -12.85 -12.09
CA PHE A 192 -2.90 -12.63 -11.91
C PHE A 192 -2.27 -13.77 -11.10
N SER A 193 -0.97 -13.98 -11.29
CA SER A 193 -0.18 -14.88 -10.44
C SER A 193 0.13 -14.18 -9.12
N ARG A 194 -0.32 -14.73 -7.99
CA ARG A 194 0.17 -14.30 -6.68
C ARG A 194 1.44 -15.11 -6.39
N MET A 195 2.58 -14.45 -6.22
CA MET A 195 3.79 -15.14 -5.77
C MET A 195 3.60 -15.64 -4.33
N GLY A 196 4.09 -16.85 -4.04
CA GLY A 196 4.06 -17.47 -2.70
C GLY A 196 2.86 -18.40 -2.43
N GLU A 197 1.65 -18.04 -2.84
CA GLU A 197 0.50 -18.96 -2.83
C GLU A 197 0.52 -19.80 -4.12
N ASN A 198 0.34 -21.13 -4.03
CA ASN A 198 0.32 -22.04 -5.20
C ASN A 198 -1.00 -21.94 -5.99
N GLY A 199 -1.37 -20.73 -6.41
CA GLY A 199 -2.59 -20.44 -7.14
C GLY A 199 -2.60 -19.03 -7.72
N ASN A 200 -3.23 -18.91 -8.88
CA ASN A 200 -3.63 -17.61 -9.41
C ASN A 200 -4.66 -16.97 -8.45
N ALA A 201 -4.83 -15.66 -8.57
CA ALA A 201 -5.91 -14.90 -7.95
C ALA A 201 -6.77 -14.22 -9.03
N VAL A 202 -7.94 -13.74 -8.61
CA VAL A 202 -8.95 -13.05 -9.43
C VAL A 202 -9.32 -11.76 -8.71
N GLU A 203 -9.21 -10.62 -9.39
CA GLU A 203 -9.56 -9.29 -8.89
C GLU A 203 -10.67 -8.68 -9.78
N LEU A 204 -11.71 -8.10 -9.17
CA LEU A 204 -12.83 -7.48 -9.86
C LEU A 204 -12.40 -6.16 -10.52
N LEU A 205 -12.85 -5.91 -11.75
CA LEU A 205 -12.66 -4.65 -12.45
C LEU A 205 -13.95 -3.82 -12.40
N ALA A 206 -13.87 -2.50 -12.57
CA ALA A 206 -15.08 -1.66 -12.56
C ALA A 206 -16.09 -2.04 -13.66
N ALA A 207 -15.72 -2.72 -14.74
CA ALA A 207 -16.70 -3.26 -15.68
C ALA A 207 -17.56 -4.36 -15.02
N GLY A 208 -16.96 -5.25 -14.23
CA GLY A 208 -17.68 -6.22 -13.41
C GLY A 208 -18.57 -5.56 -12.37
N ARG A 209 -18.06 -4.59 -11.59
CA ARG A 209 -18.89 -3.93 -10.56
C ARG A 209 -19.98 -3.03 -11.13
N ASN A 210 -19.77 -2.35 -12.26
CA ASN A 210 -20.84 -1.62 -12.97
C ASN A 210 -21.88 -2.56 -13.60
N LEU A 211 -21.53 -3.80 -13.95
CA LEU A 211 -22.50 -4.81 -14.37
C LEU A 211 -23.39 -5.23 -13.20
N LEU A 212 -22.81 -5.47 -12.01
CA LEU A 212 -23.59 -5.77 -10.79
C LEU A 212 -24.53 -4.61 -10.42
N ASP A 213 -23.99 -3.39 -10.25
CA ASP A 213 -24.78 -2.17 -9.96
C ASP A 213 -25.96 -2.00 -10.95
N ARG A 214 -25.79 -2.43 -12.21
CA ARG A 214 -26.83 -2.42 -13.24
C ARG A 214 -27.82 -3.58 -13.12
N LEU A 215 -27.35 -4.82 -12.95
CA LEU A 215 -28.20 -6.01 -12.76
C LEU A 215 -29.09 -5.84 -11.52
N ASP A 216 -28.52 -5.43 -10.38
CA ASP A 216 -29.27 -5.14 -9.15
C ASP A 216 -30.36 -4.06 -9.39
N SER A 217 -30.07 -3.05 -10.21
CA SER A 217 -31.03 -1.99 -10.57
C SER A 217 -32.13 -2.43 -11.54
N GLU A 218 -31.92 -3.51 -12.30
CA GLU A 218 -32.87 -4.05 -13.28
C GLU A 218 -33.70 -5.20 -12.66
N ILE A 219 -33.07 -6.13 -11.94
CA ILE A 219 -33.74 -7.20 -11.17
C ILE A 219 -34.57 -6.60 -10.03
N GLY A 220 -34.00 -5.64 -9.29
CA GLY A 220 -34.72 -4.87 -8.25
C GLY A 220 -35.85 -3.98 -8.80
N ARG A 221 -35.94 -3.80 -10.12
CA ARG A 221 -37.11 -3.24 -10.81
C ARG A 221 -38.11 -4.32 -11.23
N GLN A 222 -37.67 -5.48 -11.71
CA GLN A 222 -38.55 -6.60 -12.06
C GLN A 222 -39.32 -7.12 -10.83
N GLN A 223 -38.65 -7.34 -9.70
CA GLN A 223 -39.30 -7.71 -8.43
C GLN A 223 -40.37 -6.68 -8.00
N ARG A 224 -40.19 -5.39 -8.33
CA ARG A 224 -41.17 -4.31 -8.06
C ARG A 224 -42.32 -4.23 -9.07
N LEU A 225 -42.21 -4.90 -10.23
CA LEU A 225 -43.32 -5.07 -11.18
C LEU A 225 -44.11 -6.35 -10.89
N GLU A 226 -43.42 -7.44 -10.54
CA GLU A 226 -44.03 -8.72 -10.14
C GLU A 226 -44.86 -8.56 -8.85
N ALA A 227 -44.36 -7.77 -7.89
CA ALA A 227 -45.09 -7.36 -6.68
C ALA A 227 -46.31 -6.45 -6.94
N VAL A 228 -46.65 -6.13 -8.19
CA VAL A 228 -47.84 -5.36 -8.59
C VAL A 228 -48.84 -6.21 -9.40
N VAL A 229 -48.49 -7.44 -9.80
CA VAL A 229 -49.39 -8.36 -10.53
C VAL A 229 -49.41 -9.76 -9.91
N SER A 230 -49.74 -9.81 -8.62
CA SER A 230 -50.26 -11.02 -7.96
C SER A 230 -51.18 -10.65 -6.79
N GLU A 231 -52.50 -10.71 -7.02
CA GLU A 231 -53.49 -10.43 -5.97
C GLU A 231 -53.70 -11.61 -5.00
N SER A 232 -54.21 -11.27 -3.81
CA SER A 232 -54.81 -12.15 -2.80
C SER A 232 -53.87 -13.04 -1.95
N GLY A 233 -53.93 -12.83 -0.64
CA GLY A 233 -53.13 -13.56 0.36
C GLY A 233 -53.14 -12.84 1.72
N ASN A 234 -54.29 -12.82 2.41
CA ASN A 234 -54.42 -12.15 3.71
C ASN A 234 -53.68 -12.89 4.84
N PRO A 235 -53.29 -12.20 5.93
CA PRO A 235 -52.47 -12.78 7.00
C PRO A 235 -53.25 -13.71 7.93
N SER A 236 -52.52 -14.57 8.67
CA SER A 236 -53.02 -15.34 9.81
C SER A 236 -51.93 -15.49 10.87
N ASP A 237 -52.34 -15.48 12.15
CA ASP A 237 -51.47 -15.73 13.30
C ASP A 237 -50.97 -17.19 13.37
N ASP A 238 -49.70 -17.38 13.70
CA ASP A 238 -49.25 -18.15 14.88
C ASP A 238 -47.74 -17.91 15.11
N SER A 239 -47.19 -17.85 16.33
CA SER A 239 -47.78 -18.16 17.63
C SER A 239 -47.33 -17.19 18.75
N ARG A 240 -48.15 -17.08 19.80
CA ARG A 240 -47.87 -16.29 21.01
C ARG A 240 -47.21 -17.13 22.10
N VAL A 241 -46.14 -16.62 22.72
CA VAL A 241 -45.98 -16.65 24.19
C VAL A 241 -45.29 -15.37 24.66
N SER A 242 -45.76 -14.76 25.75
CA SER A 242 -45.05 -13.68 26.45
C SER A 242 -45.32 -13.71 27.95
N PRO A 243 -44.28 -13.81 28.78
CA PRO A 243 -44.33 -13.40 30.19
C PRO A 243 -43.09 -12.52 30.55
N PRO A 244 -43.04 -11.84 31.70
CA PRO A 244 -43.66 -10.51 31.79
C PRO A 244 -42.69 -9.42 32.28
N ALA A 245 -42.93 -8.18 31.85
CA ALA A 245 -42.23 -7.02 32.39
C ALA A 245 -42.64 -6.70 33.84
N ARG A 246 -41.75 -6.06 34.61
CA ARG A 246 -42.11 -5.43 35.90
C ARG A 246 -41.34 -4.12 36.09
N GLU A 247 -42.07 -3.04 36.29
CA GLU A 247 -41.53 -1.69 36.50
C GLU A 247 -41.09 -1.45 37.96
N GLY A 248 -40.15 -0.52 38.17
CA GLY A 248 -39.78 0.01 39.49
C GLY A 248 -38.92 1.27 39.35
N ARG A 249 -39.43 2.43 39.79
CA ARG A 249 -38.73 3.71 39.73
C ARG A 249 -37.90 3.95 41.00
N HIS A 250 -36.72 4.57 40.88
CA HIS A 250 -36.47 5.96 41.31
C HIS A 250 -35.02 6.42 41.08
N ARG A 251 -34.83 7.74 40.90
CA ARG A 251 -33.54 8.49 40.97
C ARG A 251 -33.54 9.26 42.32
N PRO A 252 -32.37 9.65 42.91
CA PRO A 252 -31.51 10.67 42.29
C PRO A 252 -29.97 10.56 42.50
N THR A 253 -29.24 11.18 41.57
CA THR A 253 -27.93 11.89 41.70
C THR A 253 -26.81 11.36 42.62
N ALA A 254 -25.68 10.99 42.01
CA ALA A 254 -24.35 11.58 42.24
C ALA A 254 -23.45 11.34 41.00
N GLU A 255 -22.27 11.95 40.96
CA GLU A 255 -21.32 11.91 39.83
C GLU A 255 -20.19 10.88 40.04
N ALA A 256 -19.36 10.68 38.99
CA ALA A 256 -18.05 9.97 38.97
C ALA A 256 -17.96 8.46 38.60
N GLU A 257 -19.04 7.75 38.28
CA GLU A 257 -18.95 6.36 37.74
C GLU A 257 -19.65 6.22 36.37
N ALA A 258 -18.89 6.24 35.27
CA ALA A 258 -19.45 6.22 33.91
C ALA A 258 -18.56 5.63 32.80
N CYS A 259 -17.76 4.59 33.08
CA CYS A 259 -16.98 3.88 32.04
C CYS A 259 -17.34 2.38 31.85
N CYS A 260 -17.97 1.74 32.84
CA CYS A 260 -18.15 0.27 32.85
C CYS A 260 -19.61 -0.20 33.04
N ALA A 261 -20.61 0.70 32.96
CA ALA A 261 -21.95 0.45 33.51
C ALA A 261 -23.15 0.73 32.58
N GLU A 262 -23.00 0.72 31.24
CA GLU A 262 -24.15 0.68 30.31
C GLU A 262 -24.00 -0.40 29.22
N ARG A 263 -24.13 -1.68 29.60
CA ARG A 263 -24.39 -2.80 28.67
C ARG A 263 -25.07 -4.03 29.29
N GLY A 264 -25.91 -3.81 30.30
CA GLY A 264 -26.65 -4.88 30.98
C GLY A 264 -27.74 -5.56 30.13
N GLY A 265 -27.39 -6.71 29.53
CA GLY A 265 -28.28 -7.86 29.29
C GLY A 265 -29.65 -7.63 28.63
N GLY A 266 -29.71 -7.73 27.29
CA GLY A 266 -30.95 -7.79 26.50
C GLY A 266 -31.03 -9.02 25.60
N SER A 267 -31.04 -10.24 26.15
CA SER A 267 -31.13 -11.46 25.35
C SER A 267 -32.55 -11.67 24.81
N GLY A 268 -32.76 -11.31 23.54
CA GLY A 268 -34.00 -11.51 22.81
C GLY A 268 -33.72 -11.88 21.35
N GLY A 269 -33.97 -13.14 20.99
CA GLY A 269 -33.80 -13.61 19.62
C GLY A 269 -34.83 -12.99 18.67
N GLY A 270 -34.39 -12.08 17.81
CA GLY A 270 -35.21 -11.43 16.78
C GLY A 270 -34.35 -10.91 15.64
N ALA A 271 -34.79 -11.10 14.40
CA ALA A 271 -34.02 -10.72 13.23
C ALA A 271 -33.93 -9.18 13.06
N GLY A 272 -32.77 -8.69 12.61
CA GLY A 272 -32.61 -7.30 12.13
C GLY A 272 -32.03 -6.30 13.14
N ALA A 273 -31.60 -6.70 14.33
CA ALA A 273 -30.77 -5.85 15.17
C ALA A 273 -29.39 -5.67 14.51
N ALA A 274 -29.07 -4.45 14.07
CA ALA A 274 -27.74 -4.14 13.54
C ALA A 274 -26.68 -4.34 14.64
N PRO A 275 -25.54 -4.99 14.35
CA PRO A 275 -24.51 -5.25 15.35
C PRO A 275 -23.99 -3.94 15.93
N ASP A 276 -23.75 -3.92 17.24
CA ASP A 276 -23.16 -2.76 17.89
C ASP A 276 -21.80 -2.44 17.29
N ARG A 277 -21.65 -1.21 16.81
CA ARG A 277 -20.47 -0.76 16.08
C ARG A 277 -19.27 -0.42 16.96
N HIS A 278 -19.40 -0.52 18.28
CA HIS A 278 -18.37 -0.18 19.26
C HIS A 278 -17.75 -1.40 19.97
N ARG A 279 -18.32 -2.61 19.85
CA ARG A 279 -17.74 -3.86 20.38
C ARG A 279 -16.62 -4.38 19.48
N LEU A 280 -15.53 -4.86 20.08
CA LEU A 280 -14.46 -5.54 19.36
C LEU A 280 -14.98 -6.86 18.72
N PRO A 281 -14.74 -7.08 17.42
CA PRO A 281 -14.94 -8.38 16.78
C PRO A 281 -13.96 -9.39 17.37
N PHE A 282 -14.45 -10.60 17.65
CA PHE A 282 -13.74 -11.66 18.35
C PHE A 282 -13.02 -12.64 17.40
N HIS A 283 -13.03 -12.34 16.10
CA HIS A 283 -12.35 -13.08 15.05
C HIS A 283 -11.66 -12.08 14.12
N HIS A 284 -10.33 -12.18 13.99
CA HIS A 284 -9.51 -11.24 13.22
C HIS A 284 -9.03 -11.89 11.92
N GLN A 285 -9.93 -12.10 10.95
CA GLN A 285 -9.57 -12.75 9.70
C GLN A 285 -8.73 -11.82 8.80
N VAL A 286 -7.45 -12.13 8.61
CA VAL A 286 -6.54 -11.32 7.80
C VAL A 286 -6.82 -11.48 6.31
N ARG A 287 -7.42 -10.47 5.68
CA ARG A 287 -7.70 -10.45 4.24
C ARG A 287 -6.50 -10.02 3.41
N SER A 288 -6.56 -10.28 2.11
CA SER A 288 -5.69 -9.63 1.12
C SER A 288 -6.07 -8.16 0.95
N ALA A 289 -5.11 -7.27 0.69
CA ALA A 289 -5.43 -5.93 0.17
C ALA A 289 -5.71 -5.98 -1.34
N ALA A 290 -6.56 -5.08 -1.85
CA ALA A 290 -6.70 -4.84 -3.29
C ALA A 290 -5.40 -4.24 -3.87
N ARG A 291 -5.01 -4.61 -5.10
CA ARG A 291 -3.74 -4.14 -5.70
C ARG A 291 -3.68 -2.63 -5.84
N HIS A 292 -4.79 -2.04 -6.27
CA HIS A 292 -4.93 -0.59 -6.41
C HIS A 292 -4.89 0.16 -5.07
N ARG A 293 -5.27 -0.49 -3.97
CA ARG A 293 -5.18 0.09 -2.63
C ARG A 293 -3.78 -0.02 -2.05
N TYR A 294 -3.07 -1.13 -2.29
CA TYR A 294 -1.64 -1.20 -2.03
C TYR A 294 -0.88 -0.09 -2.77
N ALA A 295 -1.08 0.06 -4.08
CA ALA A 295 -0.40 1.10 -4.86
C ALA A 295 -0.71 2.52 -4.36
N ALA A 296 -1.94 2.76 -3.91
CA ALA A 296 -2.34 4.03 -3.33
C ALA A 296 -1.64 4.33 -1.99
N ALA A 297 -1.64 3.38 -1.05
CA ALA A 297 -0.96 3.53 0.24
C ALA A 297 0.56 3.63 0.06
N ALA A 298 1.15 2.72 -0.73
CA ALA A 298 2.58 2.68 -1.06
C ALA A 298 3.08 3.91 -1.83
N GLY A 299 2.20 4.59 -2.57
CA GLY A 299 2.50 5.87 -3.21
C GLY A 299 2.27 7.10 -2.33
N SER A 300 1.32 7.03 -1.40
CA SER A 300 1.02 8.13 -0.45
C SER A 300 2.04 8.20 0.69
N GLY A 301 2.51 7.05 1.18
CA GLY A 301 3.40 6.94 2.34
C GLY A 301 4.68 7.76 2.17
N THR A 302 4.96 8.60 3.17
CA THR A 302 6.25 9.27 3.32
C THR A 302 7.20 8.39 4.12
N ASP A 303 8.34 8.08 3.50
CA ASP A 303 9.45 7.34 4.08
C ASP A 303 9.88 8.02 5.39
N GLY A 304 9.93 7.27 6.51
CA GLY A 304 10.22 7.83 7.83
C GLY A 304 9.10 8.68 8.45
N GLY A 305 7.90 8.74 7.86
CA GLY A 305 6.84 9.67 8.26
C GLY A 305 5.42 9.10 8.28
N ILE A 306 4.47 10.02 8.49
CA ILE A 306 3.03 9.77 8.53
C ILE A 306 2.35 10.63 7.48
N THR A 307 1.68 10.02 6.49
CA THR A 307 0.89 10.76 5.50
C THR A 307 -0.59 10.72 5.86
N LEU A 308 -1.25 11.88 5.85
CA LEU A 308 -2.70 12.03 5.98
C LEU A 308 -3.31 12.23 4.59
N VAL A 309 -4.36 11.47 4.26
CA VAL A 309 -4.96 11.43 2.92
C VAL A 309 -6.47 11.66 2.98
N ASP A 310 -6.92 12.82 2.49
CA ASP A 310 -8.33 13.22 2.45
C ASP A 310 -9.13 12.46 1.36
N HIS A 311 -9.29 11.15 1.55
CA HIS A 311 -10.04 10.27 0.65
C HIS A 311 -11.27 9.67 1.35
N PRO A 312 -12.50 9.90 0.86
CA PRO A 312 -13.70 9.24 1.36
C PRO A 312 -13.71 7.75 0.98
N ILE A 313 -13.39 6.90 1.94
CA ILE A 313 -13.39 5.44 1.83
C ILE A 313 -14.71 4.83 2.33
N GLY A 314 -15.04 3.63 1.84
CA GLY A 314 -16.12 2.82 2.39
C GLY A 314 -15.78 2.25 3.76
N VAL A 315 -16.75 2.24 4.66
CA VAL A 315 -16.78 1.44 5.89
C VAL A 315 -16.59 -0.05 5.56
N LYS A 316 -15.90 -0.81 6.42
CA LYS A 316 -15.97 -2.28 6.42
C LYS A 316 -17.20 -2.80 7.17
N ASP A 317 -17.73 -3.94 6.72
CA ASP A 317 -18.76 -4.68 7.45
C ASP A 317 -18.20 -5.31 8.73
N ASP A 318 -16.99 -5.86 8.67
CA ASP A 318 -16.18 -6.18 9.86
C ASP A 318 -15.04 -5.16 10.05
N ARG A 319 -15.12 -4.39 11.15
CA ARG A 319 -14.10 -3.41 11.56
C ARG A 319 -12.80 -4.06 12.05
N GLY A 320 -12.90 -5.27 12.60
CA GLY A 320 -11.80 -6.05 13.20
C GLY A 320 -11.06 -6.91 12.20
N GLU A 321 -11.47 -6.89 10.93
CA GLU A 321 -10.81 -7.54 9.81
C GLU A 321 -9.60 -6.72 9.35
N PRO A 322 -8.34 -7.14 9.60
CA PRO A 322 -7.19 -6.45 9.05
C PRO A 322 -6.97 -6.83 7.57
N HIS A 323 -6.00 -6.20 6.93
CA HIS A 323 -5.58 -6.52 5.56
C HIS A 323 -4.07 -6.57 5.42
N TRP A 324 -3.61 -7.41 4.49
CA TRP A 324 -2.21 -7.74 4.23
C TRP A 324 -1.95 -7.78 2.72
N TYR A 325 -0.85 -7.20 2.25
CA TYR A 325 -0.39 -7.34 0.87
C TYR A 325 1.14 -7.18 0.79
N TYR A 326 1.82 -8.12 0.14
CA TYR A 326 3.26 -8.04 -0.12
C TYR A 326 3.56 -7.86 -1.61
N ASP A 327 4.49 -6.95 -1.89
CA ASP A 327 5.02 -6.64 -3.22
C ASP A 327 6.46 -7.15 -3.36
N HIS A 328 6.59 -8.33 -3.95
CA HIS A 328 7.87 -9.03 -4.18
C HIS A 328 8.82 -8.30 -5.14
N GLU A 329 8.37 -7.29 -5.90
CA GLU A 329 9.25 -6.49 -6.76
C GLU A 329 9.80 -5.24 -6.05
N ALA A 330 9.13 -4.80 -4.99
CA ALA A 330 9.50 -3.62 -4.21
C ALA A 330 10.02 -3.97 -2.80
N ASP A 331 10.08 -5.25 -2.44
CA ASP A 331 10.28 -5.75 -1.08
C ASP A 331 9.52 -4.92 -0.04
N ARG A 332 8.20 -4.87 -0.22
CA ARG A 332 7.32 -4.01 0.58
C ARG A 332 6.07 -4.72 1.06
N LEU A 333 5.85 -4.66 2.37
CA LEU A 333 4.64 -5.11 3.04
C LEU A 333 3.68 -3.93 3.30
N LEU A 334 2.40 -4.10 2.99
CA LEU A 334 1.30 -3.30 3.51
C LEU A 334 0.51 -4.12 4.54
N VAL A 335 0.30 -3.53 5.70
CA VAL A 335 -0.67 -3.98 6.71
C VAL A 335 -1.63 -2.85 7.09
N GLY A 336 -2.80 -3.17 7.63
CA GLY A 336 -3.70 -2.15 8.19
C GLY A 336 -5.09 -2.63 8.55
N GLY A 337 -5.97 -1.72 8.95
CA GLY A 337 -7.35 -2.02 9.35
C GLY A 337 -8.29 -0.82 9.29
N GLU A 338 -9.58 -1.03 9.59
CA GLU A 338 -10.42 0.07 10.07
C GLU A 338 -9.94 0.48 11.46
N TYR A 339 -9.82 1.78 11.72
CA TYR A 339 -9.54 2.32 13.03
C TYR A 339 -10.86 2.75 13.67
N ASP A 340 -11.16 2.19 14.83
CA ASP A 340 -12.21 2.64 15.75
C ASP A 340 -11.61 3.08 17.09
N ASP A 341 -10.79 2.24 17.71
CA ASP A 341 -10.09 2.52 18.97
C ASP A 341 -8.62 2.06 18.96
N PRO A 342 -7.75 2.61 19.85
CA PRO A 342 -6.31 2.32 19.86
C PRO A 342 -5.97 0.84 19.95
N MET A 343 -6.65 0.11 20.83
CA MET A 343 -6.40 -1.30 21.10
C MET A 343 -6.91 -2.17 19.95
N GLN A 344 -8.11 -1.87 19.43
CA GLN A 344 -8.64 -2.53 18.25
C GLN A 344 -7.71 -2.40 17.04
N TRP A 345 -7.20 -1.20 16.76
CA TRP A 345 -6.34 -0.99 15.60
C TRP A 345 -4.95 -1.62 15.79
N TRP A 346 -4.34 -1.52 16.98
CA TRP A 346 -3.05 -2.18 17.25
C TRP A 346 -3.13 -3.70 17.16
N VAL A 347 -4.21 -4.33 17.65
CA VAL A 347 -4.47 -5.77 17.43
C VAL A 347 -4.54 -6.08 15.93
N CYS A 348 -5.32 -5.32 15.16
CA CYS A 348 -5.43 -5.52 13.71
C CYS A 348 -4.07 -5.37 12.99
N ILE A 349 -3.21 -4.44 13.42
CA ILE A 349 -1.85 -4.27 12.87
C ILE A 349 -0.95 -5.46 13.27
N ALA A 350 -0.94 -5.85 14.54
CA ALA A 350 -0.13 -6.95 15.06
C ALA A 350 -0.47 -8.28 14.38
N LEU A 351 -1.75 -8.64 14.29
CA LEU A 351 -2.20 -9.90 13.68
C LEU A 351 -2.05 -9.92 12.15
N ALA A 352 -1.98 -8.76 11.50
CA ALA A 352 -1.58 -8.68 10.09
C ALA A 352 -0.07 -8.89 9.91
N LEU A 353 0.76 -8.24 10.73
CA LEU A 353 2.21 -8.40 10.70
C LEU A 353 2.62 -9.85 11.01
N ALA A 354 2.07 -10.42 12.08
CA ALA A 354 2.32 -11.79 12.54
C ALA A 354 1.57 -12.88 11.75
N ASN A 355 0.87 -12.53 10.66
CA ASN A 355 0.19 -13.54 9.86
C ASN A 355 1.20 -14.52 9.24
N ALA A 356 0.88 -15.81 9.19
CA ALA A 356 1.73 -16.85 8.58
C ALA A 356 2.16 -16.54 7.13
N ARG A 357 1.40 -15.71 6.37
CA ARG A 357 1.82 -15.20 5.06
C ARG A 357 3.10 -14.34 5.12
N THR A 358 3.37 -13.63 6.22
CA THR A 358 4.59 -12.83 6.41
C THR A 358 5.82 -13.74 6.48
N PHE A 359 5.85 -14.73 7.38
CA PHE A 359 6.97 -15.68 7.49
C PHE A 359 7.13 -16.54 6.22
N ARG A 360 6.03 -16.87 5.54
CA ARG A 360 6.07 -17.66 4.30
C ARG A 360 6.56 -16.88 3.06
N HIS A 361 6.47 -15.56 3.04
CA HIS A 361 6.67 -14.76 1.80
C HIS A 361 7.57 -13.54 1.96
N VAL A 362 7.92 -13.16 3.19
CA VAL A 362 8.59 -11.90 3.52
C VAL A 362 9.80 -12.19 4.41
N LEU A 363 9.55 -12.69 5.62
CA LEU A 363 10.56 -13.17 6.58
C LEU A 363 10.78 -14.67 6.36
N THR A 364 11.23 -15.05 5.15
CA THR A 364 11.52 -16.43 4.79
C THR A 364 12.76 -16.96 5.53
N PRO A 365 12.95 -18.30 5.68
CA PRO A 365 14.16 -18.87 6.29
C PRO A 365 15.45 -18.27 5.74
N ASP A 366 15.57 -18.12 4.42
CA ASP A 366 16.69 -17.45 3.73
C ASP A 366 17.04 -16.05 4.29
N ARG A 367 16.07 -15.27 4.79
CA ARG A 367 16.31 -13.95 5.42
C ARG A 367 16.67 -14.04 6.90
N PHE A 368 16.28 -15.11 7.60
CA PHE A 368 16.74 -15.39 8.96
C PHE A 368 18.11 -16.09 8.99
N GLU A 369 18.51 -16.77 7.91
CA GLU A 369 19.79 -17.48 7.79
C GLU A 369 20.89 -16.64 7.11
N SER A 370 20.57 -15.48 6.52
CA SER A 370 21.55 -14.68 5.77
C SER A 370 21.42 -13.16 5.96
N GLY A 371 22.51 -12.46 5.65
CA GLY A 371 22.60 -11.01 5.79
C GLY A 371 22.51 -10.53 7.23
N LYS A 372 22.23 -9.23 7.41
CA LYS A 372 22.30 -8.54 8.71
C LYS A 372 21.38 -9.17 9.77
N LEU A 373 20.21 -9.67 9.39
CA LEU A 373 19.32 -10.38 10.31
C LEU A 373 19.93 -11.72 10.77
N GLY A 374 20.42 -12.56 9.85
CA GLY A 374 21.03 -13.84 10.21
C GLY A 374 22.34 -13.71 11.00
N ASP A 375 23.21 -12.78 10.60
CA ASP A 375 24.46 -12.49 11.29
C ASP A 375 24.21 -12.05 12.75
N LEU A 376 23.20 -11.19 12.98
CA LEU A 376 22.82 -10.74 14.31
C LEU A 376 22.07 -11.82 15.11
N LEU A 377 21.21 -12.63 14.48
CA LEU A 377 20.47 -13.69 15.17
C LEU A 377 21.43 -14.79 15.69
N ALA A 378 22.40 -15.18 14.87
CA ALA A 378 23.36 -16.23 15.21
C ALA A 378 24.43 -15.79 16.23
N ASN A 379 24.84 -14.52 16.23
CA ASN A 379 26.01 -14.06 17.01
C ASN A 379 25.69 -12.99 18.08
N HIS A 380 24.56 -12.29 18.00
CA HIS A 380 24.27 -11.06 18.74
C HIS A 380 22.79 -10.98 19.21
N ALA A 381 22.21 -12.11 19.62
CA ALA A 381 20.84 -12.20 20.12
C ALA A 381 20.59 -11.37 21.40
N ASP A 382 21.63 -10.98 22.12
CA ASP A 382 21.60 -10.02 23.24
C ASP A 382 21.37 -8.58 22.75
N LEU A 383 22.07 -8.15 21.69
CA LEU A 383 21.89 -6.85 21.04
C LEU A 383 20.50 -6.74 20.43
N LEU A 384 20.00 -7.82 19.81
CA LEU A 384 18.64 -7.88 19.28
C LEU A 384 17.56 -7.65 20.35
N ARG A 385 17.74 -8.18 21.56
CA ARG A 385 16.79 -7.98 22.67
C ARG A 385 16.96 -6.64 23.37
N ASN A 386 18.18 -6.25 23.69
CA ASN A 386 18.49 -5.12 24.58
C ASN A 386 18.70 -3.78 23.85
N SER A 387 18.92 -3.81 22.53
CA SER A 387 19.03 -2.61 21.68
C SER A 387 17.84 -2.50 20.73
N ARG A 388 17.56 -3.55 19.93
CA ARG A 388 16.45 -3.61 18.97
C ARG A 388 15.08 -3.94 19.57
N CYS A 389 15.01 -4.23 20.87
CA CYS A 389 13.76 -4.56 21.58
C CYS A 389 12.96 -5.70 20.92
N LEU A 390 13.63 -6.67 20.29
CA LEU A 390 12.98 -7.86 19.74
C LEU A 390 12.44 -8.74 20.88
N GLY A 391 11.12 -8.70 21.09
CA GLY A 391 10.42 -9.58 22.02
C GLY A 391 10.40 -11.03 21.53
N TYR A 392 9.96 -11.95 22.40
CA TYR A 392 9.79 -13.39 22.11
C TYR A 392 11.08 -14.17 21.72
N LEU A 393 12.21 -13.49 21.52
CA LEU A 393 13.52 -14.10 21.28
C LEU A 393 14.10 -14.70 22.58
N LYS A 394 14.57 -15.96 22.50
CA LYS A 394 15.10 -16.72 23.65
C LYS A 394 16.47 -16.22 24.12
N ASP A 395 16.86 -16.58 25.34
CA ASP A 395 18.15 -16.18 25.95
C ASP A 395 19.39 -16.74 25.24
N ALA A 396 19.28 -17.95 24.69
CA ALA A 396 20.32 -18.66 23.96
C ALA A 396 19.69 -19.59 22.91
N ASP A 397 20.51 -20.07 21.96
CA ASP A 397 20.17 -21.11 20.96
C ASP A 397 18.86 -20.88 20.17
N ALA A 398 18.48 -19.61 19.95
CA ALA A 398 17.28 -19.25 19.24
C ALA A 398 17.43 -19.47 17.72
N THR A 399 16.83 -20.54 17.20
CA THR A 399 16.79 -20.81 15.76
C THR A 399 15.77 -19.90 15.04
N ALA A 400 15.87 -19.82 13.71
CA ALA A 400 14.89 -19.15 12.87
C ALA A 400 13.48 -19.78 12.97
N GLU A 401 13.41 -21.09 13.16
CA GLU A 401 12.17 -21.86 13.32
C GLU A 401 11.56 -21.60 14.71
N ASP A 402 12.34 -21.80 15.78
CA ASP A 402 11.97 -21.51 17.17
C ASP A 402 11.40 -20.09 17.37
N TYR A 403 12.00 -19.10 16.71
CA TYR A 403 11.59 -17.70 16.84
C TYR A 403 10.42 -17.34 15.92
N THR A 404 10.29 -17.99 14.76
CA THR A 404 9.07 -17.87 13.92
C THR A 404 7.87 -18.43 14.66
N ASP A 405 8.00 -19.62 15.27
CA ASP A 405 6.93 -20.26 16.03
C ASP A 405 6.53 -19.43 17.24
N ALA A 406 7.48 -18.89 18.02
CA ALA A 406 7.19 -18.01 19.16
C ALA A 406 6.44 -16.71 18.78
N LEU A 407 6.67 -16.18 17.57
CA LEU A 407 5.95 -15.01 17.04
C LEU A 407 4.55 -15.35 16.49
N LEU A 408 4.33 -16.60 16.09
CA LEU A 408 3.02 -17.12 15.71
C LEU A 408 2.18 -17.45 16.96
N GLU A 409 2.76 -18.12 17.95
CA GLU A 409 2.15 -18.39 19.26
C GLU A 409 1.69 -17.09 19.93
N ALA A 410 2.53 -16.05 19.96
CA ALA A 410 2.17 -14.72 20.46
C ALA A 410 1.00 -14.05 19.70
N ALA A 411 0.76 -14.41 18.44
CA ALA A 411 -0.38 -13.92 17.65
C ALA A 411 -1.66 -14.73 17.90
N GLU A 412 -1.53 -16.01 18.22
CA GLU A 412 -2.64 -16.86 18.67
C GLU A 412 -3.07 -16.44 20.09
N ASP A 413 -2.12 -16.27 21.04
CA ASP A 413 -2.35 -15.68 22.37
C ASP A 413 -3.09 -14.34 22.30
N LEU A 414 -2.61 -13.40 21.47
CA LEU A 414 -3.25 -12.10 21.29
C LEU A 414 -4.68 -12.23 20.73
N SER A 415 -4.95 -13.28 19.95
CA SER A 415 -6.29 -13.61 19.44
C SER A 415 -7.16 -14.32 20.48
N GLU A 416 -6.58 -14.99 21.47
CA GLU A 416 -7.32 -15.54 22.62
C GLU A 416 -7.71 -14.42 23.60
N LEU A 417 -6.79 -13.51 23.91
CA LEU A 417 -7.06 -12.36 24.78
C LEU A 417 -8.23 -11.48 24.28
N THR A 418 -8.38 -11.30 22.95
CA THR A 418 -9.53 -10.56 22.40
C THR A 418 -10.83 -11.34 22.42
N GLN A 419 -10.78 -12.68 22.33
CA GLN A 419 -11.95 -13.53 22.58
C GLN A 419 -12.37 -13.48 24.05
N ASP A 420 -11.43 -13.47 24.98
CA ASP A 420 -11.72 -13.39 26.41
C ASP A 420 -12.20 -12.00 26.84
N LEU A 421 -11.68 -10.93 26.22
CA LEU A 421 -12.27 -9.59 26.32
C LEU A 421 -13.72 -9.58 25.81
N HIS A 422 -14.01 -10.32 24.73
CA HIS A 422 -15.36 -10.44 24.20
C HIS A 422 -16.28 -11.28 25.11
N ARG A 423 -15.76 -12.34 25.75
CA ARG A 423 -16.49 -13.24 26.67
C ARG A 423 -16.69 -12.66 28.08
N GLU A 424 -16.06 -11.52 28.38
CA GLU A 424 -16.05 -10.89 29.70
C GLU A 424 -15.25 -11.71 30.75
N ASN A 425 -14.24 -12.46 30.28
CA ASN A 425 -13.34 -13.33 31.06
C ASN A 425 -12.20 -12.51 31.72
N TYR A 426 -12.51 -11.53 32.57
CA TYR A 426 -11.50 -10.71 33.26
C TYR A 426 -11.99 -10.16 34.60
N GLU A 427 -11.05 -9.79 35.49
CA GLU A 427 -11.35 -9.10 36.75
C GLU A 427 -11.55 -7.59 36.57
N ASP A 428 -10.71 -6.96 35.75
CA ASP A 428 -10.66 -5.51 35.51
C ASP A 428 -10.54 -5.26 34.01
N CYS A 429 -11.60 -4.71 33.42
CA CYS A 429 -11.70 -4.43 32.00
C CYS A 429 -10.63 -3.41 31.54
N ASN A 430 -10.30 -2.41 32.35
CA ASN A 430 -9.38 -1.35 31.97
C ASN A 430 -7.93 -1.84 32.03
N ARG A 431 -7.58 -2.60 33.08
CA ARG A 431 -6.28 -3.28 33.18
C ARG A 431 -6.09 -4.23 32.00
N PHE A 432 -7.05 -5.13 31.77
CA PHE A 432 -6.98 -6.15 30.72
C PHE A 432 -6.90 -5.54 29.30
N ARG A 433 -7.63 -4.44 29.02
CA ARG A 433 -7.49 -3.71 27.75
C ARG A 433 -6.13 -3.02 27.59
N ALA A 434 -5.54 -2.52 28.67
CA ALA A 434 -4.18 -1.97 28.66
C ALA A 434 -3.12 -3.06 28.46
N ASP A 435 -3.36 -4.27 28.96
CA ASP A 435 -2.53 -5.45 28.70
C ASP A 435 -2.59 -5.86 27.21
N ILE A 436 -3.79 -6.03 26.65
CA ILE A 436 -3.99 -6.34 25.21
C ILE A 436 -3.31 -5.29 24.30
N LEU A 437 -3.46 -4.00 24.62
CA LEU A 437 -2.82 -2.92 23.87
C LEU A 437 -1.29 -3.02 23.92
N ARG A 438 -0.72 -3.41 25.07
CA ARG A 438 0.72 -3.55 25.26
C ARG A 438 1.29 -4.71 24.45
N GLU A 439 0.67 -5.88 24.51
CA GLU A 439 1.13 -7.05 23.76
C GLU A 439 1.00 -6.82 22.24
N ALA A 440 -0.10 -6.22 21.80
CA ALA A 440 -0.27 -5.81 20.40
C ALA A 440 0.80 -4.83 19.91
N GLN A 441 1.16 -3.82 20.74
CA GLN A 441 2.25 -2.88 20.41
C GLN A 441 3.64 -3.55 20.44
N GLY A 442 3.88 -4.47 21.37
CA GLY A 442 5.13 -5.23 21.48
C GLY A 442 5.36 -6.17 20.29
N LEU A 443 4.33 -6.93 19.90
CA LEU A 443 4.36 -7.83 18.74
C LEU A 443 4.50 -7.04 17.42
N ALA A 444 3.72 -5.96 17.25
CA ALA A 444 3.83 -5.09 16.08
C ALA A 444 5.21 -4.39 15.99
N GLY A 445 5.76 -3.95 17.12
CA GLY A 445 7.11 -3.37 17.20
C GLY A 445 8.19 -4.37 16.80
N THR A 446 8.16 -5.56 17.41
CA THR A 446 9.11 -6.66 17.15
C THR A 446 9.16 -7.03 15.67
N ILE A 447 8.00 -7.22 15.02
CA ILE A 447 7.96 -7.63 13.61
C ILE A 447 8.36 -6.48 12.69
N VAL A 448 8.04 -5.23 13.00
CA VAL A 448 8.52 -4.07 12.22
C VAL A 448 10.04 -3.91 12.32
N HIS A 449 10.65 -4.17 13.48
CA HIS A 449 12.11 -4.23 13.60
C HIS A 449 12.73 -5.41 12.85
N LEU A 450 12.09 -6.58 12.80
CA LEU A 450 12.54 -7.70 11.96
C LEU A 450 12.50 -7.38 10.47
N LEU A 451 11.43 -6.71 9.99
CA LEU A 451 11.32 -6.28 8.60
C LEU A 451 12.43 -5.29 8.22
N ASP A 452 12.76 -4.34 9.11
CA ASP A 452 13.89 -3.41 8.94
C ASP A 452 15.27 -4.09 8.88
N LEU A 453 15.48 -5.15 9.68
CA LEU A 453 16.71 -5.95 9.66
C LEU A 453 16.82 -6.87 8.43
N ALA A 454 15.68 -7.22 7.82
CA ALA A 454 15.56 -8.04 6.61
C ALA A 454 15.54 -7.22 5.30
N ASP A 455 15.79 -5.90 5.39
CA ASP A 455 15.58 -4.86 4.37
C ASP A 455 14.24 -4.96 3.60
N VAL A 456 13.16 -5.14 4.36
CA VAL A 456 11.77 -5.06 3.88
C VAL A 456 11.14 -3.77 4.38
N ASP A 457 10.57 -2.98 3.46
CA ASP A 457 9.80 -1.79 3.83
C ASP A 457 8.38 -2.15 4.29
N VAL A 458 7.82 -1.34 5.19
CA VAL A 458 6.47 -1.54 5.73
C VAL A 458 5.61 -0.27 5.72
N VAL A 459 4.40 -0.42 5.19
CA VAL A 459 3.35 0.60 5.20
C VAL A 459 2.26 0.16 6.17
N ARG A 460 1.90 1.01 7.13
CA ARG A 460 0.79 0.79 8.08
C ARG A 460 -0.39 1.70 7.72
N GLU A 461 -1.49 1.14 7.20
CA GLU A 461 -2.70 1.90 6.83
C GLU A 461 -3.74 1.95 7.96
N ALA A 462 -4.08 3.17 8.41
CA ALA A 462 -5.21 3.46 9.29
C ALA A 462 -6.37 4.00 8.45
N ARG A 463 -7.46 3.23 8.31
CA ARG A 463 -8.67 3.67 7.61
C ARG A 463 -9.63 4.35 8.58
N ILE A 464 -10.06 5.58 8.29
CA ILE A 464 -11.06 6.30 9.10
C ILE A 464 -12.22 6.78 8.21
N PRO A 465 -13.21 5.92 7.89
CA PRO A 465 -14.28 6.24 6.94
C PRO A 465 -15.22 7.37 7.39
N ARG A 466 -15.28 7.68 8.69
CA ARG A 466 -16.28 8.58 9.30
C ARG A 466 -15.68 9.67 10.22
N PHE A 467 -14.42 10.04 10.00
CA PHE A 467 -13.63 10.92 10.88
C PHE A 467 -14.41 12.13 11.44
N SER A 468 -14.91 13.04 10.60
CA SER A 468 -15.61 14.27 11.05
C SER A 468 -16.90 14.06 11.85
N ARG A 469 -17.39 12.83 11.96
CA ARG A 469 -18.65 12.50 12.66
C ARG A 469 -18.42 11.70 13.93
N ASP A 470 -17.44 10.80 13.90
CA ASP A 470 -17.16 9.88 14.99
C ASP A 470 -15.99 10.36 15.89
N PHE A 471 -15.11 11.24 15.37
CA PHE A 471 -13.91 11.71 16.06
C PHE A 471 -14.06 13.15 16.54
N GLY A 472 -14.53 13.30 17.79
CA GLY A 472 -14.46 14.56 18.53
C GLY A 472 -13.02 14.90 18.97
N LYS A 473 -12.85 16.05 19.63
CA LYS A 473 -11.51 16.55 20.03
C LYS A 473 -10.70 15.55 20.86
N ASN A 474 -11.36 14.79 21.74
CA ASN A 474 -10.70 13.79 22.57
C ASN A 474 -10.24 12.61 21.70
N GLN A 475 -11.14 12.03 20.90
CA GLN A 475 -10.81 10.93 19.99
C GLN A 475 -9.71 11.29 18.97
N GLN A 476 -9.62 12.56 18.55
CA GLN A 476 -8.53 13.07 17.72
C GLN A 476 -7.19 13.15 18.49
N ALA A 477 -7.22 13.50 19.77
CA ALA A 477 -6.04 13.45 20.63
C ALA A 477 -5.60 12.00 20.93
N ASP A 478 -6.55 11.12 21.28
CA ASP A 478 -6.32 9.70 21.53
C ASP A 478 -5.69 9.01 20.30
N LEU A 479 -6.18 9.32 19.09
CA LEU A 479 -5.63 8.87 17.82
C LEU A 479 -4.23 9.45 17.55
N ALA A 480 -4.01 10.75 17.75
CA ALA A 480 -2.71 11.39 17.56
C ALA A 480 -1.65 10.84 18.51
N GLU A 481 -2.03 10.57 19.77
CA GLU A 481 -1.22 9.88 20.77
C GLU A 481 -0.92 8.44 20.36
N THR A 482 -1.94 7.67 19.98
CA THR A 482 -1.79 6.28 19.53
C THR A 482 -0.80 6.12 18.37
N LEU A 483 -0.89 7.02 17.38
CA LEU A 483 0.04 7.05 16.26
C LEU A 483 1.44 7.50 16.69
N SER A 484 1.55 8.50 17.56
CA SER A 484 2.85 8.99 18.08
C SER A 484 3.58 7.94 18.92
N VAL A 485 2.85 7.23 19.80
CA VAL A 485 3.37 6.12 20.62
C VAL A 485 3.93 5.02 19.73
N GLY A 486 3.11 4.45 18.84
CA GLY A 486 3.54 3.36 17.98
C GLY A 486 4.60 3.75 16.95
N ALA A 487 4.60 5.00 16.48
CA ALA A 487 5.65 5.50 15.61
C ALA A 487 7.00 5.52 16.33
N SER A 488 7.09 6.09 17.53
CA SER A 488 8.37 6.07 18.29
C SER A 488 8.79 4.66 18.73
N ILE A 489 7.85 3.76 19.02
CA ILE A 489 8.15 2.33 19.29
C ILE A 489 8.79 1.67 18.06
N GLN A 490 8.37 2.07 16.86
CA GLN A 490 8.87 1.54 15.58
C GLN A 490 9.91 2.47 14.93
N SER A 491 10.54 3.33 15.72
CA SER A 491 11.66 4.20 15.32
C SER A 491 12.98 3.69 15.90
N ARG A 492 14.10 4.03 15.26
CA ARG A 492 15.43 3.58 15.67
C ARG A 492 16.56 4.54 15.28
N TYR A 493 17.64 4.51 16.06
CA TYR A 493 18.92 5.14 15.76
C TYR A 493 20.00 4.06 15.74
N GLY A 494 20.75 3.92 14.64
CA GLY A 494 21.63 2.76 14.44
C GLY A 494 20.85 1.46 14.58
N GLU A 495 21.18 0.64 15.58
CA GLU A 495 20.45 -0.58 15.96
C GLU A 495 19.66 -0.45 17.28
N SER A 496 19.44 0.77 17.79
CA SER A 496 18.76 1.02 19.06
C SER A 496 17.35 1.57 18.85
N THR A 497 16.33 0.95 19.47
CA THR A 497 14.93 1.39 19.39
C THR A 497 14.71 2.72 20.11
N ALA A 498 14.21 3.72 19.39
CA ALA A 498 14.17 5.11 19.85
C ALA A 498 13.25 5.30 21.08
N TYR A 499 12.11 4.61 21.15
CA TYR A 499 11.27 4.63 22.35
C TYR A 499 12.02 4.18 23.60
N ARG A 500 12.82 3.11 23.50
CA ARG A 500 13.56 2.57 24.64
C ARG A 500 14.67 3.51 25.13
N GLN A 501 15.31 4.22 24.22
CA GLN A 501 16.43 5.11 24.54
C GLN A 501 16.00 6.51 25.01
N LEU A 502 14.83 7.00 24.57
CA LEU A 502 14.40 8.38 24.80
C LEU A 502 13.17 8.51 25.71
N LEU A 503 12.26 7.51 25.72
CA LEU A 503 10.88 7.66 26.20
C LEU A 503 10.45 6.57 27.22
N GLU A 504 11.33 5.63 27.56
CA GLU A 504 11.05 4.58 28.52
C GLU A 504 11.09 5.14 29.95
N SER A 505 9.97 5.09 30.68
CA SER A 505 9.88 5.60 32.05
C SER A 505 10.22 4.56 33.12
N ARG A 506 10.38 3.28 32.74
CA ARG A 506 10.67 2.18 33.66
C ARG A 506 12.17 1.99 33.84
N GLU A 507 12.66 2.21 35.06
CA GLU A 507 14.08 2.19 35.40
C GLU A 507 14.75 0.86 35.05
N ASP A 508 14.14 -0.28 35.38
CA ASP A 508 14.65 -1.62 35.05
C ASP A 508 14.81 -1.85 33.53
N LYS A 509 13.98 -1.18 32.72
CA LYS A 509 14.04 -1.25 31.25
C LYS A 509 15.07 -0.29 30.66
N ARG A 510 15.39 0.82 31.34
CA ARG A 510 16.51 1.70 30.98
C ARG A 510 17.85 1.09 31.35
N GLU A 511 18.01 0.54 32.56
CA GLU A 511 19.24 -0.12 33.00
C GLU A 511 19.59 -1.34 32.12
N SER A 512 18.59 -2.05 31.60
CA SER A 512 18.80 -3.18 30.68
C SER A 512 19.09 -2.78 29.23
N ALA A 513 19.04 -1.49 28.88
CA ALA A 513 19.19 -1.03 27.50
C ALA A 513 20.67 -0.82 27.14
N ILE A 514 21.06 -1.22 25.94
CA ILE A 514 22.40 -0.90 25.40
C ILE A 514 22.33 0.51 24.79
N PRO A 515 23.04 1.52 25.32
CA PRO A 515 22.99 2.88 24.78
C PRO A 515 23.72 2.97 23.43
N PRO A 516 23.20 3.73 22.44
CA PRO A 516 23.87 3.93 21.16
C PRO A 516 25.05 4.89 21.28
N THR A 517 26.11 4.62 20.53
CA THR A 517 27.12 5.64 20.18
C THR A 517 26.48 6.61 19.18
N VAL A 518 26.17 7.83 19.61
CA VAL A 518 25.62 8.88 18.73
C VAL A 518 26.74 9.50 17.89
N ASP A 519 26.57 9.55 16.58
CA ASP A 519 27.39 10.37 15.69
C ASP A 519 26.91 11.83 15.75
N ALA A 520 27.77 12.74 16.22
CA ALA A 520 27.44 14.15 16.35
C ALA A 520 27.26 14.85 14.99
N ASP A 521 27.80 14.28 13.90
CA ASP A 521 27.59 14.78 12.53
C ASP A 521 26.26 14.29 11.92
N ASP A 522 25.61 13.29 12.53
CA ASP A 522 24.32 12.71 12.11
C ASP A 522 23.49 12.19 13.32
N PRO A 523 22.99 13.07 14.20
CA PRO A 523 22.25 12.71 15.43
C PRO A 523 20.76 12.43 15.16
N PHE A 524 20.42 11.90 13.98
CA PHE A 524 19.05 11.69 13.52
C PHE A 524 18.73 10.21 13.28
N GLY A 525 17.77 9.68 14.03
CA GLY A 525 17.16 8.37 13.81
C GLY A 525 15.96 8.46 12.87
N GLU A 526 15.43 7.31 12.46
CA GLU A 526 14.27 7.25 11.56
C GLU A 526 13.13 6.39 12.14
N LEU A 527 11.90 6.72 11.73
CA LEU A 527 10.78 5.77 11.77
C LEU A 527 11.01 4.69 10.71
N ILE A 528 10.82 3.42 11.07
CA ILE A 528 10.85 2.32 10.10
C ILE A 528 9.62 2.43 9.20
N GLY A 529 9.85 2.48 7.88
CA GLY A 529 8.83 2.52 6.85
C GLY A 529 7.94 3.76 6.94
N SER A 530 6.62 3.58 6.82
CA SER A 530 5.65 4.68 6.86
C SER A 530 4.30 4.32 7.48
N PHE A 531 3.56 5.33 7.93
CA PHE A 531 2.11 5.24 8.19
C PHE A 531 1.32 6.04 7.15
N VAL A 532 0.12 5.55 6.83
CA VAL A 532 -0.86 6.24 5.98
C VAL A 532 -2.21 6.27 6.68
N VAL A 533 -2.68 7.46 7.05
CA VAL A 533 -4.02 7.65 7.61
C VAL A 533 -4.93 8.13 6.48
N VAL A 534 -5.93 7.34 6.13
CA VAL A 534 -6.81 7.60 4.98
C VAL A 534 -8.27 7.68 5.42
N GLY A 535 -8.94 8.77 5.06
CA GLY A 535 -10.33 9.01 5.44
C GLY A 535 -10.81 10.38 4.96
N LYS A 536 -12.12 10.65 5.02
CA LYS A 536 -12.62 11.98 4.66
C LYS A 536 -12.34 12.97 5.81
N SER A 537 -11.65 14.05 5.48
CA SER A 537 -11.27 15.15 6.38
C SER A 537 -10.30 14.78 7.51
N VAL A 538 -9.43 13.77 7.28
CA VAL A 538 -8.36 13.38 8.22
C VAL A 538 -7.15 14.33 8.23
N ASP A 539 -7.05 15.25 7.26
CA ASP A 539 -6.11 16.38 7.25
C ASP A 539 -6.16 17.20 8.55
N GLN A 540 -7.32 17.30 9.17
CA GLN A 540 -7.52 18.00 10.46
C GLN A 540 -6.72 17.37 11.62
N LEU A 541 -6.23 16.14 11.47
CA LEU A 541 -5.34 15.47 12.42
C LEU A 541 -3.90 15.97 12.37
N ALA A 542 -3.49 16.66 11.30
CA ALA A 542 -2.09 17.04 11.06
C ALA A 542 -1.51 17.86 12.22
N ASP A 543 -2.25 18.87 12.66
CA ASP A 543 -1.86 19.80 13.71
C ASP A 543 -1.84 19.16 15.11
N PRO A 544 -2.87 18.38 15.54
CA PRO A 544 -2.79 17.51 16.72
C PRO A 544 -1.59 16.57 16.71
N LEU A 545 -1.33 15.90 15.59
CA LEU A 545 -0.27 14.89 15.45
C LEU A 545 1.13 15.52 15.48
N ARG A 546 1.36 16.61 14.72
CA ARG A 546 2.59 17.42 14.78
C ARG A 546 2.90 17.84 16.22
N ARG A 547 1.91 18.39 16.93
CA ARG A 547 2.07 18.77 18.36
C ARG A 547 2.36 17.58 19.26
N ARG A 548 1.73 16.42 19.08
CA ARG A 548 1.98 15.24 19.93
C ARG A 548 3.32 14.56 19.67
N LEU A 549 3.84 14.65 18.44
CA LEU A 549 5.19 14.22 18.08
C LEU A 549 6.27 15.17 18.62
N SER A 550 6.08 16.49 18.53
CA SER A 550 7.06 17.46 19.04
C SER A 550 7.09 17.57 20.57
N ASN A 551 5.94 17.39 21.23
CA ASN A 551 5.81 17.57 22.68
C ASN A 551 5.82 16.22 23.43
N ARG A 552 6.82 15.38 23.15
CA ARG A 552 7.08 14.15 23.93
C ARG A 552 8.10 14.44 25.01
N GLU A 553 7.79 14.01 26.24
CA GLU A 553 8.71 14.10 27.37
C GLU A 553 9.81 13.03 27.19
N ILE A 554 11.06 13.49 27.09
CA ILE A 554 12.27 12.68 27.01
C ILE A 554 12.86 12.62 28.43
N HIS A 555 13.38 11.46 28.85
CA HIS A 555 13.95 11.33 30.20
C HIS A 555 15.33 12.00 30.32
N GLU A 556 15.70 12.45 31.53
CA GLU A 556 16.90 13.28 31.75
C GLU A 556 18.20 12.60 31.28
N ASP A 557 18.31 11.27 31.43
CA ASP A 557 19.49 10.48 31.05
C ASP A 557 19.54 10.07 29.55
N ALA A 558 18.76 10.72 28.68
CA ALA A 558 18.63 10.30 27.28
C ALA A 558 19.87 10.64 26.42
N PRO A 559 20.31 9.75 25.51
CA PRO A 559 21.37 10.04 24.55
C PRO A 559 20.96 11.14 23.57
N GLU A 560 21.93 11.94 23.12
CA GLU A 560 21.74 13.19 22.35
C GLU A 560 21.35 13.00 20.87
N PHE A 561 20.41 12.08 20.57
CA PHE A 561 19.83 11.91 19.23
C PHE A 561 18.34 12.24 19.22
N SER A 562 17.80 12.52 18.03
CA SER A 562 16.36 12.79 17.82
C SER A 562 15.80 11.97 16.67
N VAL A 563 14.47 11.82 16.60
CA VAL A 563 13.79 11.16 15.47
C VAL A 563 12.78 12.12 14.84
N PRO A 564 13.13 12.81 13.74
CA PRO A 564 12.20 13.67 13.01
C PRO A 564 11.20 12.81 12.23
N ILE A 565 9.94 12.77 12.67
CA ILE A 565 8.84 12.06 12.01
C ILE A 565 7.96 13.10 11.27
N PRO A 566 8.14 13.32 9.95
CA PRO A 566 7.35 14.29 9.21
C PRO A 566 5.87 13.86 9.10
N VAL A 567 4.98 14.84 9.21
CA VAL A 567 3.53 14.68 9.04
C VAL A 567 3.12 15.41 7.77
N GLU A 568 2.86 14.65 6.72
CA GLU A 568 2.56 15.14 5.37
C GLU A 568 1.06 15.06 5.06
N GLU A 569 0.57 15.96 4.22
CA GLU A 569 -0.83 16.01 3.77
C GLU A 569 -0.89 15.75 2.26
N ALA A 570 -1.78 14.83 1.84
CA ALA A 570 -1.92 14.40 0.45
C ALA A 570 -3.22 14.98 -0.18
N PRO A 571 -3.21 15.37 -1.48
CA PRO A 571 -2.24 14.96 -2.50
C PRO A 571 -1.04 15.91 -2.73
N ASP A 572 0.15 15.33 -2.81
CA ASP A 572 1.22 15.86 -3.68
C ASP A 572 1.28 15.12 -5.04
N ARG A 573 1.81 15.83 -6.04
CA ARG A 573 2.09 15.32 -7.37
C ARG A 573 3.14 14.19 -7.36
N SER A 574 4.11 14.18 -6.43
CA SER A 574 5.09 13.08 -6.32
C SER A 574 4.47 11.82 -5.73
N GLN A 575 3.62 11.93 -4.70
CA GLN A 575 2.84 10.82 -4.15
C GLN A 575 1.93 10.20 -5.22
N THR A 576 1.25 11.04 -5.99
CA THR A 576 0.43 10.58 -7.13
C THR A 576 1.28 9.92 -8.20
N ALA A 577 2.50 10.44 -8.48
CA ALA A 577 3.43 9.81 -9.41
C ALA A 577 3.89 8.42 -8.94
N GLN A 578 4.18 8.26 -7.65
CA GLN A 578 4.55 6.98 -7.05
C GLN A 578 3.40 5.96 -7.12
N ALA A 579 2.16 6.34 -6.76
CA ALA A 579 1.01 5.44 -6.88
C ALA A 579 0.75 5.01 -8.34
N VAL A 580 0.93 5.93 -9.30
CA VAL A 580 0.85 5.65 -10.74
C VAL A 580 1.97 4.71 -11.19
N GLN A 581 3.21 4.91 -10.73
CA GLN A 581 4.36 4.07 -11.03
C GLN A 581 4.17 2.64 -10.52
N VAL A 582 3.71 2.46 -9.27
CA VAL A 582 3.41 1.14 -8.69
C VAL A 582 2.28 0.44 -9.46
N MET A 583 1.18 1.13 -9.77
CA MET A 583 0.10 0.55 -10.57
C MET A 583 0.54 0.15 -11.98
N CYS A 584 1.35 0.99 -12.63
CA CYS A 584 1.89 0.69 -13.95
C CYS A 584 2.80 -0.54 -13.90
N ARG A 585 3.75 -0.61 -12.94
CA ARG A 585 4.65 -1.76 -12.77
C ARG A 585 3.87 -3.06 -12.58
N GLN A 586 2.91 -3.10 -11.65
CA GLN A 586 2.07 -4.28 -11.41
C GLN A 586 1.19 -4.71 -12.58
N LYS A 587 0.99 -3.85 -13.59
CA LYS A 587 0.28 -4.15 -14.83
C LYS A 587 1.23 -4.28 -16.03
N SER A 588 2.53 -4.42 -15.80
CA SER A 588 3.59 -4.54 -16.81
C SER A 588 3.62 -3.38 -17.82
N ILE A 589 3.25 -2.18 -17.38
CA ILE A 589 3.21 -0.95 -18.16
C ILE A 589 4.20 0.06 -17.55
N ARG A 590 4.75 0.98 -18.34
CA ARG A 590 5.57 2.11 -17.87
C ARG A 590 4.76 3.40 -17.84
N PRO A 591 4.80 4.19 -16.76
CA PRO A 591 4.13 5.49 -16.73
C PRO A 591 4.79 6.47 -17.70
N THR A 592 4.08 7.54 -18.07
CA THR A 592 4.66 8.66 -18.84
C THR A 592 4.41 9.98 -18.13
N ARG A 593 5.34 10.95 -18.25
CA ARG A 593 5.20 12.28 -17.62
C ARG A 593 3.87 12.95 -17.98
N ALA A 594 3.36 12.75 -19.19
CA ALA A 594 2.05 13.24 -19.63
C ALA A 594 0.90 12.51 -18.91
N ALA A 595 0.90 11.17 -18.91
CA ALA A 595 -0.12 10.37 -18.22
C ALA A 595 -0.19 10.67 -16.72
N THR A 596 0.96 10.67 -16.03
CA THR A 596 1.06 10.98 -14.60
C THR A 596 0.58 12.40 -14.29
N SER A 597 0.90 13.38 -15.14
CA SER A 597 0.45 14.76 -14.93
C SER A 597 -1.04 14.94 -15.23
N MET A 598 -1.62 14.18 -16.17
CA MET A 598 -3.07 14.15 -16.39
C MET A 598 -3.81 13.50 -15.22
N LEU A 599 -3.28 12.42 -14.64
CA LEU A 599 -3.87 11.80 -13.46
C LEU A 599 -3.82 12.78 -12.28
N ALA A 600 -2.63 13.28 -11.91
CA ALA A 600 -2.46 14.25 -10.82
C ALA A 600 -3.26 15.56 -10.99
N ALA A 601 -3.60 15.97 -12.21
CA ALA A 601 -4.42 17.16 -12.47
C ALA A 601 -5.94 16.89 -12.54
N LEU A 602 -6.38 15.62 -12.59
CA LEU A 602 -7.80 15.27 -12.78
C LEU A 602 -8.37 14.41 -11.65
N THR A 603 -7.54 13.72 -10.87
CA THR A 603 -7.95 12.89 -9.71
C THR A 603 -7.69 13.63 -8.39
N GLY A 604 -8.55 13.46 -7.39
CA GLY A 604 -8.41 14.14 -6.10
C GLY A 604 -7.32 13.60 -5.16
N THR A 605 -6.83 12.36 -5.35
CA THR A 605 -5.85 11.72 -4.45
C THR A 605 -5.07 10.61 -5.18
N PRO A 606 -3.93 10.12 -4.63
CA PRO A 606 -3.26 8.93 -5.13
C PRO A 606 -4.16 7.68 -5.17
N TYR A 607 -5.13 7.57 -4.25
CA TYR A 607 -6.15 6.51 -4.22
C TYR A 607 -7.09 6.57 -5.43
N ASP A 608 -7.48 7.76 -5.88
CA ASP A 608 -8.27 7.93 -7.10
C ASP A 608 -7.43 7.60 -8.35
N ALA A 609 -6.18 8.03 -8.41
CA ALA A 609 -5.28 7.73 -9.53
C ALA A 609 -5.03 6.22 -9.66
N ALA A 610 -4.75 5.53 -8.54
CA ALA A 610 -4.58 4.09 -8.53
C ALA A 610 -5.89 3.36 -8.89
N ARG A 611 -7.04 3.80 -8.36
CA ARG A 611 -8.36 3.24 -8.71
C ARG A 611 -8.78 3.51 -10.16
N ALA A 612 -8.28 4.57 -10.79
CA ALA A 612 -8.47 4.81 -12.23
C ALA A 612 -7.69 3.76 -13.05
N LEU A 613 -6.39 3.60 -12.76
CA LEU A 613 -5.49 2.66 -13.43
C LEU A 613 -5.84 1.19 -13.17
N HIS A 614 -6.52 0.90 -12.05
CA HIS A 614 -7.02 -0.43 -11.71
C HIS A 614 -7.74 -1.12 -12.87
N ASN A 615 -8.56 -0.37 -13.60
CA ASN A 615 -9.48 -0.88 -14.62
C ASN A 615 -8.81 -1.20 -15.96
N LEU A 616 -7.52 -0.89 -16.10
CA LEU A 616 -6.70 -1.30 -17.24
C LEU A 616 -6.37 -2.80 -17.11
N ALA A 617 -6.29 -3.49 -18.24
CA ALA A 617 -5.71 -4.84 -18.25
C ALA A 617 -4.18 -4.76 -18.15
N SER A 618 -3.56 -5.76 -17.52
CA SER A 618 -2.12 -5.95 -17.48
C SER A 618 -1.59 -6.33 -18.87
N GLU A 619 -0.41 -5.81 -19.23
CA GLU A 619 0.18 -6.02 -20.54
C GLU A 619 1.01 -7.30 -20.61
N THR A 620 0.55 -8.26 -21.41
CA THR A 620 1.17 -9.60 -21.56
C THR A 620 1.83 -9.83 -22.92
N LYS A 621 1.55 -8.99 -23.93
CA LYS A 621 2.06 -9.12 -25.31
C LYS A 621 3.26 -8.21 -25.57
N ALA A 622 3.29 -7.04 -24.94
CA ALA A 622 4.43 -6.12 -24.98
C ALA A 622 4.79 -5.56 -23.57
N PRO A 623 5.26 -6.41 -22.63
CA PRO A 623 5.62 -5.97 -21.28
C PRO A 623 6.62 -4.80 -21.29
N GLY A 624 6.34 -3.78 -20.49
CA GLY A 624 7.14 -2.55 -20.41
C GLY A 624 6.79 -1.48 -21.43
N ARG A 625 5.72 -1.63 -22.24
CA ARG A 625 5.19 -0.53 -23.08
C ARG A 625 4.75 0.66 -22.23
N THR A 626 4.63 1.84 -22.83
CA THR A 626 4.12 3.03 -22.13
C THR A 626 2.60 3.06 -21.97
N LEU A 627 2.16 3.63 -20.85
CA LEU A 627 0.79 4.06 -20.56
C LEU A 627 0.41 5.24 -21.46
N ARG A 628 -0.72 5.14 -22.16
CA ARG A 628 -1.19 6.16 -23.10
C ARG A 628 -2.31 7.03 -22.54
N LEU A 629 -2.63 8.12 -23.23
CA LEU A 629 -3.60 9.12 -22.76
C LEU A 629 -5.05 8.68 -23.00
N ASP A 630 -5.29 7.83 -23.99
CA ASP A 630 -6.49 7.01 -24.18
C ASP A 630 -6.75 6.11 -22.97
N GLU A 631 -5.74 5.38 -22.50
CA GLU A 631 -5.83 4.50 -21.33
C GLU A 631 -6.07 5.27 -20.02
N VAL A 632 -5.37 6.40 -19.83
CA VAL A 632 -5.63 7.33 -18.71
C VAL A 632 -7.08 7.83 -18.74
N ARG A 633 -7.56 8.28 -19.91
CA ARG A 633 -8.93 8.78 -20.10
C ARG A 633 -9.98 7.71 -19.83
N TYR A 634 -9.73 6.48 -20.29
CA TYR A 634 -10.54 5.30 -19.99
C TYR A 634 -10.60 5.04 -18.48
N GLY A 635 -9.45 5.04 -17.79
CA GLY A 635 -9.38 4.80 -16.34
C GLY A 635 -10.10 5.88 -15.54
N LEU A 636 -9.94 7.14 -15.94
CA LEU A 636 -10.67 8.29 -15.37
C LEU A 636 -12.19 8.20 -15.63
N SER A 637 -12.63 7.59 -16.73
CA SER A 637 -14.06 7.37 -17.02
C SER A 637 -14.71 6.25 -16.21
N ALA A 638 -13.92 5.43 -15.53
CA ALA A 638 -14.40 4.40 -14.60
C ALA A 638 -14.61 4.93 -13.16
N LEU A 639 -14.08 6.12 -12.84
CA LEU A 639 -14.28 6.78 -11.55
C LEU A 639 -15.65 7.46 -11.49
N LYS A 640 -16.34 7.36 -10.33
CA LYS A 640 -17.58 8.11 -10.09
C LYS A 640 -17.33 9.62 -10.32
N PRO A 641 -18.24 10.38 -10.98
CA PRO A 641 -17.97 11.77 -11.38
C PRO A 641 -17.50 12.69 -10.24
N THR A 642 -17.90 12.44 -9.00
CA THR A 642 -17.49 13.19 -7.79
C THR A 642 -16.04 12.95 -7.34
N ARG A 643 -15.30 12.04 -7.99
CA ARG A 643 -13.87 11.79 -7.76
C ARG A 643 -12.94 12.54 -8.72
N LEU A 644 -13.51 13.08 -9.80
CA LEU A 644 -12.78 13.92 -10.76
C LEU A 644 -12.83 15.37 -10.33
N LEU A 645 -11.67 16.03 -10.24
CA LEU A 645 -11.53 17.46 -9.90
C LEU A 645 -12.26 17.82 -8.58
N SER A 646 -12.19 16.95 -7.58
CA SER A 646 -12.96 17.07 -6.33
C SER A 646 -12.67 18.35 -5.55
N GLU A 647 -11.42 18.81 -5.56
CA GLU A 647 -10.98 20.05 -4.90
C GLU A 647 -11.67 21.30 -5.45
N MET A 648 -12.04 21.32 -6.74
CA MET A 648 -12.69 22.50 -7.33
C MET A 648 -14.13 22.73 -6.85
N GLY A 649 -14.71 21.83 -6.05
CA GLY A 649 -16.02 22.01 -5.40
C GLY A 649 -17.20 22.22 -6.35
N LYS A 650 -17.03 21.90 -7.64
CA LYS A 650 -17.96 22.25 -8.73
C LYS A 650 -18.44 21.00 -9.48
N PRO A 651 -19.49 20.29 -8.98
CA PRO A 651 -19.97 19.04 -9.57
C PRO A 651 -20.34 19.11 -11.07
N ALA A 652 -20.69 20.30 -11.58
CA ALA A 652 -20.93 20.52 -13.01
C ALA A 652 -19.66 20.32 -13.85
N LEU A 653 -18.49 20.82 -13.41
CA LEU A 653 -17.23 20.65 -14.13
C LEU A 653 -16.80 19.18 -14.12
N SER A 654 -16.88 18.52 -12.96
CA SER A 654 -16.55 17.09 -12.83
C SER A 654 -17.46 16.21 -13.71
N LYS A 655 -18.76 16.52 -13.80
CA LYS A 655 -19.70 15.86 -14.73
C LYS A 655 -19.33 16.11 -16.21
N ILE A 656 -18.95 17.33 -16.58
CA ILE A 656 -18.52 17.67 -17.95
C ILE A 656 -17.22 16.93 -18.32
N VAL A 657 -16.26 16.85 -17.40
CA VAL A 657 -15.00 16.12 -17.62
C VAL A 657 -15.23 14.62 -17.69
N HIS A 658 -16.01 14.04 -16.79
CA HIS A 658 -16.42 12.62 -16.86
C HIS A 658 -17.12 12.29 -18.19
N ALA A 659 -18.12 13.09 -18.58
CA ALA A 659 -18.84 12.90 -19.84
C ALA A 659 -17.90 13.03 -21.06
N ARG A 660 -16.98 14.01 -21.04
CA ARG A 660 -15.95 14.14 -22.08
C ARG A 660 -15.01 12.94 -22.12
N SER A 661 -14.57 12.41 -20.99
CA SER A 661 -13.73 11.21 -20.94
C SER A 661 -14.41 10.04 -21.66
N GLY A 662 -15.67 9.77 -21.37
CA GLY A 662 -16.46 8.70 -22.00
C GLY A 662 -17.02 8.99 -23.41
N MET A 663 -16.86 10.19 -23.99
CA MET A 663 -17.59 10.58 -25.22
C MET A 663 -16.94 10.21 -26.56
N VAL A 664 -15.61 10.07 -26.65
CA VAL A 664 -14.95 9.89 -27.97
C VAL A 664 -15.18 8.50 -28.58
N SER A 665 -15.49 7.48 -27.78
CA SER A 665 -15.95 6.17 -28.24
C SER A 665 -17.33 6.20 -28.95
N ARG A 666 -18.00 7.36 -29.04
CA ARG A 666 -19.17 7.60 -29.92
C ARG A 666 -18.85 8.32 -31.23
N LEU A 667 -17.60 8.75 -31.46
CA LEU A 667 -17.18 9.43 -32.70
C LEU A 667 -16.52 8.49 -33.71
N SER A 668 -16.02 7.33 -33.27
CA SER A 668 -15.50 6.25 -34.13
C SER A 668 -16.58 5.33 -34.71
N SER A 669 -17.83 5.46 -34.27
CA SER A 669 -18.95 4.56 -34.61
C SER A 669 -20.05 5.20 -35.47
N LEU A 670 -19.83 6.42 -35.98
CA LEU A 670 -20.65 6.95 -37.07
C LEU A 670 -20.28 6.22 -38.38
N PRO A 671 -21.22 5.57 -39.08
CA PRO A 671 -20.92 4.91 -40.34
C PRO A 671 -20.53 5.96 -41.39
N VAL A 672 -19.43 5.72 -42.11
CA VAL A 672 -19.00 6.56 -43.23
C VAL A 672 -19.91 6.32 -44.43
N SER A 673 -21.09 6.96 -44.40
CA SER A 673 -22.05 6.93 -45.49
C SER A 673 -21.45 7.59 -46.74
N CYS A 674 -21.26 6.81 -47.81
CA CYS A 674 -20.64 7.27 -49.05
C CYS A 674 -21.35 8.48 -49.67
N LEU A 675 -20.70 9.65 -49.64
CA LEU A 675 -21.06 10.78 -50.51
C LEU A 675 -20.15 10.80 -51.75
N ARG A 676 -20.59 10.11 -52.81
CA ARG A 676 -20.02 10.30 -54.15
C ARG A 676 -20.29 11.73 -54.61
N TRP A 677 -19.26 12.52 -54.86
CA TRP A 677 -19.39 13.73 -55.68
C TRP A 677 -19.32 13.34 -57.16
N GLY A 678 -20.46 13.42 -57.85
CA GLY A 678 -20.57 13.14 -59.27
C GLY A 678 -20.39 14.40 -60.12
N ASN A 679 -19.56 14.33 -61.15
CA ASN A 679 -19.44 15.39 -62.15
C ASN A 679 -20.72 15.50 -62.99
N GLN A 680 -21.30 16.69 -63.09
CA GLN A 680 -21.95 17.17 -64.31
C GLN A 680 -21.80 18.70 -64.46
N PRO A 681 -21.61 19.23 -65.69
CA PRO A 681 -21.26 20.63 -65.89
C PRO A 681 -22.43 21.52 -66.33
N SER A 682 -22.42 22.80 -65.94
CA SER A 682 -23.24 23.84 -66.57
C SER A 682 -22.42 25.12 -66.80
N ARG A 683 -22.46 25.64 -68.03
CA ARG A 683 -21.71 26.83 -68.48
C ARG A 683 -22.28 28.13 -67.90
N ARG A 684 -21.40 29.09 -67.58
CA ARG A 684 -21.47 30.57 -67.74
C ARG A 684 -20.81 31.27 -66.53
N SER A 685 -20.08 32.38 -66.62
CA SER A 685 -19.25 33.06 -67.65
C SER A 685 -18.94 34.48 -67.12
N PHE A 686 -17.80 35.10 -67.47
CA PHE A 686 -17.41 36.50 -67.15
C PHE A 686 -17.11 36.77 -65.65
N THR A 687 -16.09 37.53 -65.23
CA THR A 687 -14.88 38.05 -65.93
C THR A 687 -13.70 38.26 -64.95
N ARG A 688 -12.54 38.66 -65.51
CA ARG A 688 -11.41 39.41 -64.92
C ARG A 688 -11.81 40.44 -63.85
N CYS A 689 -10.93 40.88 -62.95
CA CYS A 689 -9.45 40.80 -62.96
C CYS A 689 -8.86 39.92 -61.87
#